data_AF-W2SA61-F1
#
_entry.id   AF-W2SA61-F1
#
_cell.length_a   1.000
_cell.length_b   1.000
_cell.length_c   1.000
_cell.angle_alpha   90.00
_cell.angle_beta   90.00
_cell.angle_gamma   90.00
#
_symmetry.space_group_name_H-M   'P 1'
#
loop_
_entity.id
_entity.type
_entity.pdbx_description
1 polymer ?
#
loop_
_entity_poly.entity_id
_entity_poly.type
_entity_poly.pdbx_seq_one_letter_code
_entity_poly.pdbx_strand_id
1 'polypeptide(L)'
;MPPKSRFKAPPSPSKANKPNATSGPVVLYWHRTDLRLHDSPALTHALSLRPSAFYPVWTWDPHYVYTARGGANRWRFLTECMAGLSAGYERVTRGDNRLWVVREAPATVLPKLWTKWGVDVLVFEGDGDWYARSRDAEVRRLAEEAGVRVVVRHGRTLWEEGKVVERNGGQPTMSMAQLVKATQGCEVERPQGEPGVVPPPGCDVLQSLKEIEEEGHQVPQAEGSVDMNEDARTKGQSKEYVSLLGANGDAGVPTLEEMGMDPGDAKSPHHGGEENALAELKRVLDDEEYTATFEKPKSAPTDFSPRSTTVLSAHLHFGSLGIRQFYWGVLDVFDKRKKAGKHVAAEPMNLIGQLKFRDMYFSAQYAIGDAFQREEGNSVVRVVDWYLPSDGQGGYEVDSEEAEQWFLRWKEGRTGFPFIDALMRQLKQEGWIHHLGRHMVACFLTRGGCYVHWERGKEVFEEWLIDHESASNAGNWMWLSCTAFFSQFYRCYSPVSFGKKWDPQGTFVRHYVPELEKFDKKYIYEPWKAPIADQKKWGCQIKGDGSSDTGDGATTVYPKPMFDFNERREICINGIKHAYSIGMYGTDKRRLSGEWKKVFGKEEGGKPAKGQKRVRGADADNEGHESDDGQDADQGDVTEEDRPKKKATKTAKSGKAQMKLDAMVTRGKEK
;
A
#
# COMPACT_ATOMS: atom_id res chain seq x y z
N MET A 1 -8.05 -19.13 -67.44
CA MET A 1 -6.87 -19.04 -66.55
C MET A 1 -6.94 -17.66 -65.88
N PRO A 2 -6.70 -17.52 -64.57
CA PRO A 2 -5.52 -18.02 -63.83
C PRO A 2 -5.94 -18.85 -62.57
N PRO A 3 -5.07 -19.23 -61.62
CA PRO A 3 -4.70 -20.63 -61.38
C PRO A 3 -5.25 -21.22 -60.07
N LYS A 4 -5.41 -22.55 -60.06
CA LYS A 4 -5.68 -23.37 -58.86
C LYS A 4 -4.45 -23.37 -57.94
N SER A 5 -4.52 -22.72 -56.77
CA SER A 5 -3.54 -22.95 -55.71
C SER A 5 -3.97 -24.17 -54.88
N ARG A 6 -3.08 -25.16 -54.80
CA ARG A 6 -3.20 -26.34 -53.94
C ARG A 6 -2.81 -25.93 -52.53
N PHE A 7 -3.78 -25.77 -51.63
CA PHE A 7 -3.49 -25.82 -50.20
C PHE A 7 -3.33 -27.29 -49.79
N LYS A 8 -2.10 -27.69 -49.44
CA LYS A 8 -1.84 -28.94 -48.71
C LYS A 8 -2.46 -28.78 -47.33
N ALA A 9 -3.30 -29.74 -46.93
CA ALA A 9 -3.73 -29.85 -45.55
C ALA A 9 -2.50 -30.02 -44.63
N PRO A 10 -2.49 -29.39 -43.44
CA PRO A 10 -1.42 -29.61 -42.48
C PRO A 10 -1.35 -31.09 -42.09
N PRO A 11 -0.15 -31.64 -41.82
CA PRO A 11 -0.03 -33.01 -41.37
C PRO A 11 -0.78 -33.16 -40.05
N SER A 12 -1.67 -34.16 -40.00
CA SER A 12 -2.32 -34.61 -38.78
C SER A 12 -1.28 -34.83 -37.68
N PRO A 13 -1.51 -34.34 -36.44
CA PRO A 13 -0.55 -34.52 -35.36
C PRO A 13 -0.29 -36.01 -35.18
N SER A 14 0.99 -36.39 -35.21
CA SER A 14 1.39 -37.75 -34.88
C SER A 14 0.85 -38.08 -33.49
N LYS A 15 0.25 -39.26 -33.37
CA LYS A 15 -0.19 -39.79 -32.07
C LYS A 15 1.04 -39.92 -31.19
N ALA A 16 1.31 -38.89 -30.38
CA ALA A 16 2.19 -39.01 -29.24
C ALA A 16 1.64 -40.13 -28.36
N ASN A 17 2.46 -41.14 -28.10
CA ASN A 17 2.18 -42.16 -27.12
C ASN A 17 1.82 -41.48 -25.80
N LYS A 18 0.55 -41.56 -25.39
CA LYS A 18 0.16 -41.22 -24.03
C LYS A 18 0.90 -42.19 -23.09
N PRO A 19 1.75 -41.71 -22.16
CA PRO A 19 2.28 -42.57 -21.12
C PRO A 19 1.14 -43.05 -20.22
N ASN A 20 1.32 -44.24 -19.65
CA ASN A 20 0.38 -44.96 -18.78
C ASN A 20 -0.37 -44.05 -17.79
N ALA A 21 -1.69 -44.21 -17.74
CA ALA A 21 -2.62 -43.47 -16.89
C ALA A 21 -2.54 -43.85 -15.38
N THR A 22 -1.34 -43.89 -14.81
CA THR A 22 -1.08 -44.29 -13.41
C THR A 22 -0.32 -43.26 -12.57
N SER A 23 0.21 -42.18 -13.15
CA SER A 23 0.85 -41.07 -12.41
C SER A 23 0.01 -39.79 -12.50
N GLY A 24 -0.04 -39.00 -11.43
CA GLY A 24 -0.74 -37.71 -11.43
C GLY A 24 -0.06 -36.65 -12.33
N PRO A 25 -0.65 -35.45 -12.47
CA PRO A 25 -0.12 -34.41 -13.35
C PRO A 25 1.20 -33.81 -12.82
N VAL A 26 2.00 -33.25 -13.71
CA VAL A 26 3.11 -32.35 -13.34
C VAL A 26 2.53 -30.97 -13.06
N VAL A 27 2.78 -30.45 -11.85
CA VAL A 27 2.19 -29.18 -11.38
C VAL A 27 3.28 -28.15 -11.16
N LEU A 28 3.15 -26.98 -11.79
CA LEU A 28 3.93 -25.79 -11.47
C LEU A 28 3.04 -24.86 -10.63
N TYR A 29 3.51 -24.54 -9.44
CA TYR A 29 2.87 -23.59 -8.55
C TYR A 29 3.62 -22.26 -8.61
N TRP A 30 2.98 -21.20 -9.10
CA TRP A 30 3.60 -19.90 -9.27
C TRP A 30 3.26 -18.99 -8.09
N HIS A 31 4.22 -18.85 -7.17
CA HIS A 31 4.15 -17.89 -6.07
C HIS A 31 4.36 -16.46 -6.58
N ARG A 32 3.66 -15.51 -5.98
CA ARG A 32 3.84 -14.07 -6.20
C ARG A 32 3.80 -13.34 -4.88
N THR A 33 2.59 -13.06 -4.40
CA THR A 33 2.32 -12.40 -3.13
C THR A 33 1.80 -13.35 -2.07
N ASP A 34 1.75 -14.65 -2.35
CA ASP A 34 1.28 -15.72 -1.47
C ASP A 34 2.47 -16.45 -0.84
N LEU A 35 3.31 -15.71 -0.10
CA LEU A 35 4.56 -16.21 0.47
C LEU A 35 4.36 -17.00 1.78
N ARG A 36 3.48 -18.01 1.75
CA ARG A 36 3.10 -18.85 2.89
C ARG A 36 2.73 -20.27 2.46
N LEU A 37 2.80 -21.21 3.41
CA LEU A 37 2.28 -22.57 3.27
C LEU A 37 0.91 -22.74 3.94
N HIS A 38 0.66 -22.11 5.09
CA HIS A 38 -0.65 -22.11 5.74
C HIS A 38 -1.67 -21.30 4.92
N ASP A 39 -2.95 -21.62 5.08
CA ASP A 39 -4.07 -20.83 4.54
C ASP A 39 -3.88 -20.44 3.07
N SER A 40 -3.38 -21.37 2.24
CA SER A 40 -3.14 -21.17 0.82
C SER A 40 -4.10 -22.02 -0.03
N PRO A 41 -5.24 -21.46 -0.47
CA PRO A 41 -6.23 -22.15 -1.30
C PRO A 41 -5.66 -22.71 -2.60
N ALA A 42 -4.82 -21.91 -3.26
CA ALA A 42 -4.24 -22.29 -4.54
C ALA A 42 -3.26 -23.45 -4.33
N LEU A 43 -2.38 -23.38 -3.32
CA LEU A 43 -1.43 -24.45 -3.01
C LEU A 43 -2.16 -25.74 -2.60
N THR A 44 -3.14 -25.62 -1.73
CA THR A 44 -3.98 -26.76 -1.31
C THR A 44 -4.67 -27.40 -2.51
N HIS A 45 -5.21 -26.59 -3.43
CA HIS A 45 -5.80 -27.12 -4.65
C HIS A 45 -4.76 -27.80 -5.54
N ALA A 46 -3.58 -27.20 -5.73
CA ALA A 46 -2.49 -27.75 -6.51
C ALA A 46 -2.10 -29.16 -6.03
N LEU A 47 -1.96 -29.34 -4.71
CA LEU A 47 -1.62 -30.63 -4.09
C LEU A 47 -2.79 -31.63 -4.12
N SER A 48 -4.04 -31.16 -4.10
CA SER A 48 -5.23 -32.03 -4.23
C SER A 48 -5.30 -32.75 -5.58
N LEU A 49 -4.60 -32.25 -6.60
CA LEU A 49 -4.45 -32.91 -7.91
C LEU A 49 -3.58 -34.17 -7.85
N ARG A 50 -2.93 -34.43 -6.70
CA ARG A 50 -1.97 -35.52 -6.48
C ARG A 50 -0.85 -35.50 -7.52
N PRO A 51 -0.02 -34.43 -7.55
CA PRO A 51 1.00 -34.28 -8.58
C PRO A 51 1.99 -35.46 -8.60
N SER A 52 2.46 -35.85 -9.79
CA SER A 52 3.61 -36.74 -9.92
C SER A 52 4.94 -36.00 -9.70
N ALA A 53 4.98 -34.71 -10.03
CA ALA A 53 6.06 -33.79 -9.76
C ALA A 53 5.49 -32.40 -9.42
N PHE A 54 6.18 -31.66 -8.55
CA PHE A 54 5.72 -30.36 -8.08
C PHE A 54 6.85 -29.32 -8.08
N TYR A 55 6.58 -28.16 -8.70
CA TYR A 55 7.55 -27.08 -8.88
C TYR A 55 7.01 -25.77 -8.28
N PRO A 56 7.40 -25.39 -7.05
CA PRO A 56 7.10 -24.07 -6.50
C PRO A 56 8.08 -23.04 -7.07
N VAL A 57 7.59 -22.14 -7.91
CA VAL A 57 8.39 -21.17 -8.66
C VAL A 57 8.02 -19.75 -8.27
N TRP A 58 9.04 -18.89 -8.19
CA TRP A 58 8.88 -17.44 -8.19
C TRP A 58 9.67 -16.84 -9.35
N THR A 59 9.06 -15.97 -10.13
CA THR A 59 9.70 -15.32 -11.29
C THR A 59 10.23 -13.96 -10.84
N TRP A 60 11.55 -13.81 -10.82
CA TRP A 60 12.23 -12.56 -10.49
C TRP A 60 12.18 -11.62 -11.68
N ASP A 61 11.05 -10.92 -11.76
CA ASP A 61 10.66 -10.08 -12.88
C ASP A 61 11.44 -8.76 -12.86
N PRO A 62 12.29 -8.49 -13.86
CA PRO A 62 13.04 -7.24 -13.97
C PRO A 62 12.12 -6.03 -14.02
N HIS A 63 10.95 -6.12 -14.65
CA HIS A 63 10.01 -5.01 -14.67
C HIS A 63 9.62 -4.62 -13.25
N TYR A 64 9.25 -5.59 -12.41
CA TYR A 64 8.93 -5.33 -11.01
C TYR A 64 10.14 -4.77 -10.25
N VAL A 65 11.33 -5.34 -10.41
CA VAL A 65 12.52 -4.94 -9.66
C VAL A 65 13.03 -3.54 -10.00
N TYR A 66 12.86 -3.09 -11.24
CA TYR A 66 13.27 -1.73 -11.65
C TYR A 66 12.15 -0.70 -11.53
N THR A 67 10.87 -1.08 -11.58
CA THR A 67 9.76 -0.11 -11.63
C THR A 67 8.94 -0.04 -10.33
N ALA A 68 8.95 -1.08 -9.49
CA ALA A 68 8.31 -1.03 -8.18
C ALA A 68 9.21 -0.24 -7.20
N ARG A 69 8.80 0.99 -6.88
CA ARG A 69 9.53 1.92 -6.00
C ARG A 69 9.64 1.39 -4.58
N GLY A 70 10.79 0.88 -4.12
CA GLY A 70 10.97 0.35 -2.77
C GLY A 70 12.36 0.55 -2.21
N GLY A 71 12.45 1.03 -0.96
CA GLY A 71 13.68 1.14 -0.21
C GLY A 71 14.19 -0.20 0.35
N ALA A 72 15.43 -0.21 0.81
CA ALA A 72 16.12 -1.41 1.33
C ALA A 72 15.32 -2.19 2.40
N ASN A 73 14.59 -1.48 3.27
CA ASN A 73 13.72 -2.08 4.28
C ASN A 73 12.66 -3.03 3.68
N ARG A 74 11.99 -2.63 2.59
CA ARG A 74 10.94 -3.46 1.99
C ARG A 74 11.54 -4.62 1.21
N TRP A 75 12.65 -4.39 0.51
CA TRP A 75 13.36 -5.46 -0.18
C TRP A 75 13.88 -6.53 0.78
N ARG A 76 14.42 -6.13 1.93
CA ARG A 76 14.79 -7.07 3.01
C ARG A 76 13.60 -7.88 3.48
N PHE A 77 12.47 -7.22 3.73
CA PHE A 77 11.26 -7.90 4.20
C PHE A 77 10.75 -8.93 3.17
N LEU A 78 10.77 -8.61 1.87
CA LEU A 78 10.42 -9.53 0.79
C LEU A 78 11.35 -10.74 0.77
N THR A 79 12.66 -10.53 0.76
CA THR A 79 13.63 -11.62 0.69
C THR A 79 13.59 -12.51 1.93
N GLU A 80 13.36 -11.94 3.12
CA GLU A 80 13.08 -12.71 4.35
C GLU A 80 11.79 -13.55 4.22
N CYS A 81 10.72 -13.01 3.62
CA CYS A 81 9.49 -13.78 3.35
C CYS A 81 9.76 -14.96 2.42
N MET A 82 10.51 -14.74 1.34
CA MET A 82 10.83 -15.78 0.36
C MET A 82 11.78 -16.83 0.93
N ALA A 83 12.77 -16.43 1.72
CA ALA A 83 13.67 -17.35 2.41
C ALA A 83 12.91 -18.23 3.40
N GLY A 84 11.98 -17.63 4.17
CA GLY A 84 11.09 -18.36 5.06
C GLY A 84 10.20 -19.36 4.31
N LEU A 85 9.62 -18.98 3.17
CA LEU A 85 8.84 -19.89 2.32
C LEU A 85 9.71 -21.04 1.78
N SER A 86 10.93 -20.74 1.31
CA SER A 86 11.85 -21.76 0.81
C SER A 86 12.22 -22.78 1.89
N ALA A 87 12.54 -22.31 3.09
CA ALA A 87 12.79 -23.16 4.26
C ALA A 87 11.55 -23.98 4.65
N GLY A 88 10.35 -23.40 4.52
CA GLY A 88 9.08 -24.09 4.69
C GLY A 88 8.94 -25.28 3.72
N TYR A 89 9.22 -25.07 2.43
CA TYR A 89 9.22 -26.16 1.45
C TYR A 89 10.24 -27.24 1.80
N GLU A 90 11.48 -26.87 2.11
CA GLU A 90 12.52 -27.82 2.51
C GLU A 90 12.08 -28.64 3.74
N ARG A 91 11.38 -28.02 4.70
CA ARG A 91 10.81 -28.70 5.87
C ARG A 91 9.75 -29.72 5.47
N VAL A 92 8.74 -29.33 4.70
CA VAL A 92 7.61 -30.24 4.36
C VAL A 92 7.99 -31.32 3.35
N THR A 93 9.07 -31.14 2.59
CA THR A 93 9.61 -32.15 1.65
C THR A 93 10.87 -32.84 2.13
N ARG A 94 11.32 -32.58 3.37
CA ARG A 94 12.57 -33.16 3.92
C ARG A 94 13.81 -32.91 3.06
N GLY A 95 13.88 -31.74 2.42
CA GLY A 95 14.98 -31.28 1.59
C GLY A 95 14.86 -31.58 0.08
N ASP A 96 13.85 -32.35 -0.33
CA ASP A 96 13.69 -32.75 -1.73
C ASP A 96 13.17 -31.63 -2.65
N ASN A 97 12.70 -30.52 -2.09
CA ASN A 97 12.13 -29.38 -2.81
C ASN A 97 12.36 -28.09 -2.03
N ARG A 98 12.29 -26.95 -2.73
CA ARG A 98 12.50 -25.60 -2.21
C ARG A 98 11.86 -24.58 -3.15
N LEU A 99 11.76 -23.31 -2.76
CA LEU A 99 11.30 -22.27 -3.68
C LEU A 99 12.34 -22.05 -4.79
N TRP A 100 11.93 -22.21 -6.05
CA TRP A 100 12.79 -21.99 -7.21
C TRP A 100 12.59 -20.57 -7.74
N VAL A 101 13.57 -19.70 -7.51
CA VAL A 101 13.56 -18.32 -7.97
C VAL A 101 14.26 -18.21 -9.32
N VAL A 102 13.54 -17.80 -10.36
CA VAL A 102 14.03 -17.78 -11.74
C VAL A 102 14.08 -16.34 -12.25
N ARG A 103 15.24 -15.85 -12.70
CA ARG A 103 15.51 -14.44 -13.04
C ARG A 103 15.11 -14.09 -14.46
N GLU A 104 13.82 -14.03 -14.71
CA GLU A 104 13.26 -13.59 -15.98
C GLU A 104 11.76 -13.25 -15.80
N ALA A 105 11.21 -12.44 -16.70
CA ALA A 105 9.78 -12.10 -16.69
C ALA A 105 8.89 -13.36 -16.85
N PRO A 106 7.73 -13.45 -16.18
CA PRO A 106 6.88 -14.63 -16.20
C PRO A 106 6.36 -14.98 -17.59
N ALA A 107 6.02 -13.99 -18.41
CA ALA A 107 5.51 -14.20 -19.76
C ALA A 107 6.54 -14.85 -20.70
N THR A 108 7.84 -14.67 -20.45
CA THR A 108 8.89 -15.22 -21.31
C THR A 108 9.48 -16.51 -20.74
N VAL A 109 9.56 -16.64 -19.42
CA VAL A 109 10.20 -17.81 -18.78
C VAL A 109 9.25 -18.98 -18.59
N LEU A 110 8.00 -18.74 -18.17
CA LEU A 110 7.07 -19.83 -17.85
C LEU A 110 6.82 -20.78 -19.05
N PRO A 111 6.66 -20.31 -20.31
CA PRO A 111 6.54 -21.19 -21.48
C PRO A 111 7.74 -22.13 -21.67
N LYS A 112 8.95 -21.66 -21.38
CA LYS A 112 10.18 -22.47 -21.42
C LYS A 112 10.15 -23.54 -20.35
N LEU A 113 9.76 -23.17 -19.12
CA LEU A 113 9.64 -24.11 -17.99
C LEU A 113 8.58 -25.18 -18.27
N TRP A 114 7.41 -24.81 -18.80
CA TRP A 114 6.35 -25.78 -19.09
C TRP A 114 6.81 -26.83 -20.10
N THR A 115 7.49 -26.38 -21.16
CA THR A 115 8.01 -27.26 -22.20
C THR A 115 9.10 -28.17 -21.67
N LYS A 116 10.09 -27.62 -20.95
CA LYS A 116 11.26 -28.35 -20.45
C LYS A 116 10.89 -29.33 -19.33
N TRP A 117 9.97 -28.96 -18.44
CA TRP A 117 9.58 -29.76 -17.28
C TRP A 117 8.33 -30.62 -17.52
N GLY A 118 7.69 -30.50 -18.69
CA GLY A 118 6.48 -31.24 -19.02
C GLY A 118 5.29 -30.88 -18.13
N VAL A 119 5.10 -29.60 -17.84
CA VAL A 119 4.04 -29.12 -16.92
C VAL A 119 2.65 -29.35 -17.53
N ASP A 120 1.79 -30.07 -16.82
CA ASP A 120 0.39 -30.28 -17.22
C ASP A 120 -0.53 -29.17 -16.67
N VAL A 121 -0.21 -28.64 -15.49
CA VAL A 121 -1.07 -27.70 -14.76
C VAL A 121 -0.26 -26.57 -14.13
N LEU A 122 -0.61 -25.34 -14.46
CA LEU A 122 -0.17 -24.13 -13.78
C LEU A 122 -1.21 -23.74 -12.71
N VAL A 123 -0.77 -23.54 -11.46
CA VAL A 123 -1.65 -23.10 -10.37
C VAL A 123 -1.09 -21.87 -9.68
N PHE A 124 -1.95 -20.90 -9.36
CA PHE A 124 -1.54 -19.67 -8.68
C PHE A 124 -2.70 -18.96 -7.95
N GLU A 125 -2.39 -18.16 -6.91
CA GLU A 125 -3.37 -17.35 -6.16
C GLU A 125 -3.83 -16.12 -6.97
N GLY A 126 -5.13 -15.88 -7.17
CA GLY A 126 -5.62 -14.71 -7.91
C GLY A 126 -5.34 -13.37 -7.22
N ASP A 127 -5.00 -12.35 -8.01
CA ASP A 127 -4.75 -10.98 -7.55
C ASP A 127 -5.64 -9.98 -8.32
N GLY A 128 -6.30 -9.09 -7.59
CA GLY A 128 -7.22 -8.10 -8.12
C GLY A 128 -6.56 -6.83 -8.68
N ASP A 129 -5.27 -6.61 -8.39
CA ASP A 129 -4.52 -5.46 -8.88
C ASP A 129 -4.45 -5.43 -10.43
N TRP A 130 -4.49 -4.23 -11.02
CA TRP A 130 -4.58 -4.06 -12.47
C TRP A 130 -3.36 -4.62 -13.22
N TYR A 131 -2.15 -4.46 -12.67
CA TYR A 131 -0.92 -4.95 -13.28
C TYR A 131 -0.90 -6.48 -13.23
N ALA A 132 -1.24 -7.05 -12.05
CA ALA A 132 -1.32 -8.49 -11.87
C ALA A 132 -2.36 -9.12 -12.81
N ARG A 133 -3.52 -8.49 -12.99
CA ARG A 133 -4.55 -8.95 -13.95
C ARG A 133 -4.06 -8.95 -15.40
N SER A 134 -3.35 -7.90 -15.83
CA SER A 134 -2.79 -7.81 -17.18
C SER A 134 -1.75 -8.91 -17.43
N ARG A 135 -0.80 -9.05 -16.50
CA ARG A 135 0.24 -10.09 -16.52
C ARG A 135 -0.37 -11.50 -16.51
N ASP A 136 -1.33 -11.76 -15.63
CA ASP A 136 -1.95 -13.07 -15.48
C ASP A 136 -2.83 -13.42 -16.69
N ALA A 137 -3.43 -12.44 -17.37
CA ALA A 137 -4.16 -12.66 -18.63
C ALA A 137 -3.23 -13.12 -19.76
N GLU A 138 -2.05 -12.49 -19.88
CA GLU A 138 -1.05 -12.90 -20.87
C GLU A 138 -0.48 -14.29 -20.58
N VAL A 139 -0.14 -14.59 -19.32
CA VAL A 139 0.33 -15.93 -18.92
C VAL A 139 -0.74 -17.00 -19.18
N ARG A 140 -2.03 -16.70 -18.96
CA ARG A 140 -3.13 -17.62 -19.29
C ARG A 140 -3.22 -17.90 -20.78
N ARG A 141 -3.14 -16.86 -21.62
CA ARG A 141 -3.14 -17.00 -23.08
C ARG A 141 -1.99 -17.91 -23.54
N LEU A 142 -0.78 -17.68 -23.03
CA LEU A 142 0.39 -18.49 -23.33
C LEU A 142 0.24 -19.95 -22.86
N ALA A 143 -0.33 -20.16 -21.67
CA ALA A 143 -0.58 -21.50 -21.14
C ALA A 143 -1.58 -22.28 -22.01
N GLU A 144 -2.66 -21.63 -22.46
CA GLU A 144 -3.63 -22.22 -23.38
C GLU A 144 -2.99 -22.65 -24.71
N GLU A 145 -2.12 -21.80 -25.27
CA GLU A 145 -1.36 -22.09 -26.50
C GLU A 145 -0.39 -23.27 -26.32
N ALA A 146 0.20 -23.41 -25.14
CA ALA A 146 1.07 -24.53 -24.77
C ALA A 146 0.31 -25.80 -24.33
N GLY A 147 -1.02 -25.75 -24.23
CA GLY A 147 -1.83 -26.88 -23.75
C GLY A 147 -1.74 -27.12 -22.24
N VAL A 148 -1.27 -26.14 -21.46
CA VAL A 148 -1.12 -26.18 -20.01
C VAL A 148 -2.43 -25.73 -19.35
N ARG A 149 -3.00 -26.55 -18.48
CA ARG A 149 -4.24 -26.18 -17.76
C ARG A 149 -3.93 -25.15 -16.68
N VAL A 150 -4.61 -24.00 -16.69
CA VAL A 150 -4.47 -22.99 -15.63
C VAL A 150 -5.55 -23.15 -14.56
N VAL A 151 -5.15 -23.09 -13.28
CA VAL A 151 -6.07 -23.02 -12.15
C VAL A 151 -5.75 -21.84 -11.26
N VAL A 152 -6.78 -21.03 -11.00
CA VAL A 152 -6.69 -19.86 -10.11
C VAL A 152 -7.60 -20.07 -8.91
N ARG A 153 -7.10 -19.75 -7.72
CA ARG A 153 -7.88 -19.70 -6.46
C ARG A 153 -7.59 -18.40 -5.74
N HIS A 154 -8.55 -17.87 -5.00
CA HIS A 154 -8.39 -16.59 -4.30
C HIS A 154 -8.17 -16.84 -2.81
N GLY A 155 -7.17 -16.15 -2.23
CA GLY A 155 -6.86 -16.19 -0.80
C GLY A 155 -6.19 -14.92 -0.25
N ARG A 156 -5.95 -13.91 -1.11
CA ARG A 156 -5.33 -12.63 -0.76
C ARG A 156 -6.26 -11.69 0.00
N THR A 157 -7.57 -11.81 -0.23
CA THR A 157 -8.67 -11.03 0.35
C THR A 157 -9.69 -11.97 0.99
N LEU A 158 -10.57 -11.46 1.86
CA LEU A 158 -11.63 -12.27 2.47
C LEU A 158 -12.68 -12.69 1.43
N TRP A 159 -12.96 -11.80 0.48
CA TRP A 159 -13.86 -12.05 -0.64
C TRP A 159 -13.20 -11.68 -1.96
N GLU A 160 -13.46 -12.50 -2.99
CA GLU A 160 -13.01 -12.23 -4.37
C GLU A 160 -13.58 -10.90 -4.87
N GLU A 161 -12.70 -9.99 -5.26
CA GLU A 161 -12.98 -8.59 -5.56
C GLU A 161 -13.99 -8.45 -6.71
N GLY A 162 -13.84 -9.27 -7.75
CA GLY A 162 -14.77 -9.28 -8.89
C GLY A 162 -16.21 -9.63 -8.50
N LYS A 163 -16.39 -10.57 -7.56
CA LYS A 163 -17.71 -10.95 -7.05
C LYS A 163 -18.29 -9.88 -6.14
N VAL A 164 -17.46 -9.20 -5.35
CA VAL A 164 -17.90 -8.05 -4.53
C VAL A 164 -18.39 -6.93 -5.45
N VAL A 165 -17.62 -6.59 -6.48
CA VAL A 165 -17.96 -5.54 -7.45
C VAL A 165 -19.22 -5.89 -8.23
N GLU A 166 -19.38 -7.12 -8.69
CA GLU A 166 -20.61 -7.59 -9.35
C GLU A 166 -21.84 -7.41 -8.44
N ARG A 167 -21.74 -7.84 -7.17
CA ARG A 167 -22.82 -7.67 -6.18
C ARG A 167 -23.07 -6.23 -5.79
N ASN A 168 -22.10 -5.35 -5.97
CA ASN A 168 -22.24 -3.90 -5.84
C ASN A 168 -22.70 -3.22 -7.14
N GLY A 169 -23.25 -3.96 -8.11
CA GLY A 169 -23.79 -3.40 -9.35
C GLY A 169 -22.72 -2.90 -10.32
N GLY A 170 -21.52 -3.49 -10.28
CA GLY A 170 -20.37 -3.08 -11.09
C GLY A 170 -19.70 -1.80 -10.61
N GLN A 171 -20.05 -1.27 -9.43
CA GLN A 171 -19.52 -0.02 -8.89
C GLN A 171 -18.43 -0.28 -7.84
N PRO A 172 -17.45 0.63 -7.68
CA PRO A 172 -16.47 0.54 -6.60
C PRO A 172 -17.14 0.64 -5.22
N THR A 173 -16.56 -0.03 -4.22
CA THR A 173 -16.97 0.11 -2.82
C THR A 173 -16.33 1.35 -2.20
N MET A 174 -17.14 2.38 -1.97
CA MET A 174 -16.74 3.70 -1.46
C MET A 174 -17.00 3.90 0.04
N SER A 175 -17.63 2.93 0.71
CA SER A 175 -17.85 2.93 2.15
C SER A 175 -17.86 1.50 2.71
N MET A 176 -17.65 1.38 4.02
CA MET A 176 -17.71 0.07 4.68
C MET A 176 -19.11 -0.55 4.58
N ALA A 177 -20.16 0.28 4.66
CA ALA A 177 -21.54 -0.13 4.46
C ALA A 177 -21.78 -0.77 3.07
N GLN A 178 -21.16 -0.23 2.02
CA GLN A 178 -21.27 -0.81 0.67
C GLN A 178 -20.60 -2.18 0.59
N LEU A 179 -19.39 -2.33 1.16
CA LEU A 179 -18.73 -3.64 1.23
C LEU A 179 -19.58 -4.65 1.99
N VAL A 180 -20.06 -4.30 3.19
CA VAL A 180 -20.88 -5.19 4.03
C VAL A 180 -22.17 -5.61 3.33
N LYS A 181 -22.80 -4.70 2.58
CA LYS A 181 -23.98 -5.00 1.77
C LYS A 181 -23.63 -5.97 0.63
N ALA A 182 -22.54 -5.72 -0.08
CA ALA A 182 -22.12 -6.55 -1.21
C ALA A 182 -21.68 -7.97 -0.77
N THR A 183 -21.16 -8.12 0.44
CA THR A 183 -20.71 -9.41 0.99
C THR A 183 -21.75 -10.08 1.89
N GLN A 184 -22.96 -9.52 2.00
CA GLN A 184 -24.03 -10.10 2.79
C GLN A 184 -24.38 -11.52 2.30
N GLY A 185 -24.30 -12.49 3.21
CA GLY A 185 -24.52 -13.91 2.90
C GLY A 185 -23.36 -14.61 2.19
N CYS A 186 -22.22 -13.95 2.01
CA CYS A 186 -20.99 -14.57 1.51
C CYS A 186 -20.14 -15.04 2.70
N GLU A 187 -20.14 -16.34 2.98
CA GLU A 187 -19.30 -16.91 4.04
C GLU A 187 -17.82 -16.84 3.66
N VAL A 188 -16.98 -16.49 4.63
CA VAL A 188 -15.52 -16.56 4.50
C VAL A 188 -15.10 -17.98 4.86
N GLU A 189 -14.43 -18.70 3.96
CA GLU A 189 -13.95 -20.05 4.26
C GLU A 189 -13.01 -20.07 5.47
N ARG A 190 -13.06 -21.15 6.27
CA ARG A 190 -12.10 -21.37 7.37
C ARG A 190 -10.69 -21.57 6.81
N PRO A 191 -9.64 -21.10 7.50
CA PRO A 191 -8.29 -21.23 7.03
C PRO A 191 -7.87 -22.70 6.97
N GLN A 192 -7.02 -23.02 6.01
CA GLN A 192 -6.44 -24.34 5.84
C GLN A 192 -5.11 -24.43 6.59
N GLY A 193 -4.80 -25.61 7.13
CA GLY A 193 -3.50 -25.87 7.76
C GLY A 193 -2.36 -25.93 6.74
N GLU A 194 -1.13 -26.08 7.24
CA GLU A 194 0.04 -26.35 6.41
C GLU A 194 -0.14 -27.66 5.61
N PRO A 195 0.26 -27.72 4.33
CA PRO A 195 0.23 -28.95 3.56
C PRO A 195 1.17 -30.02 4.14
N GLY A 196 0.70 -31.27 4.20
CA GLY A 196 1.45 -32.36 4.83
C GLY A 196 2.58 -32.96 3.99
N VAL A 197 2.38 -33.21 2.70
CA VAL A 197 3.41 -33.79 1.80
C VAL A 197 3.35 -33.08 0.46
N VAL A 198 4.47 -32.53 0.03
CA VAL A 198 4.66 -31.94 -1.30
C VAL A 198 5.57 -32.85 -2.11
N PRO A 199 5.20 -33.28 -3.33
CA PRO A 199 6.05 -34.11 -4.18
C PRO A 199 7.38 -33.42 -4.55
N PRO A 200 8.45 -34.18 -4.82
CA PRO A 200 9.69 -33.62 -5.33
C PRO A 200 9.51 -33.08 -6.76
N PRO A 201 10.47 -32.28 -7.26
CA PRO A 201 10.59 -31.99 -8.68
C PRO A 201 10.78 -33.27 -9.50
N GLY A 202 10.30 -33.28 -10.74
CA GLY A 202 10.42 -34.42 -11.66
C GLY A 202 11.76 -34.50 -12.41
N CYS A 203 12.65 -33.52 -12.21
CA CYS A 203 13.95 -33.40 -12.86
C CYS A 203 14.95 -32.66 -11.95
N ASP A 204 16.22 -32.67 -12.34
CA ASP A 204 17.22 -31.75 -11.78
C ASP A 204 16.92 -30.32 -12.27
N VAL A 205 16.34 -29.51 -11.39
CA VAL A 205 15.90 -28.15 -11.71
C VAL A 205 17.07 -27.26 -12.11
N LEU A 206 18.22 -27.36 -11.41
CA LEU A 206 19.37 -26.50 -11.68
C LEU A 206 20.00 -26.82 -13.04
N GLN A 207 20.19 -28.11 -13.32
CA GLN A 207 20.70 -28.54 -14.61
C GLN A 207 19.73 -28.16 -15.74
N SER A 208 18.43 -28.33 -15.51
CA SER A 208 17.41 -27.94 -16.49
C SER A 208 17.39 -26.44 -16.79
N LEU A 209 17.61 -25.57 -15.79
CA LEU A 209 17.66 -24.11 -16.01
C LEU A 209 18.87 -23.70 -16.85
N LYS A 210 20.03 -24.35 -16.64
CA LYS A 210 21.24 -24.13 -17.48
C LYS A 210 21.00 -24.53 -18.93
N GLU A 211 20.32 -25.64 -19.17
CA GLU A 211 20.00 -26.07 -20.53
C GLU A 211 19.04 -25.09 -21.23
N ILE A 212 18.04 -24.55 -20.52
CA ILE A 212 17.15 -23.52 -21.07
C ILE A 212 17.96 -22.26 -21.44
N GLU A 213 18.98 -21.94 -20.65
CA GLU A 213 19.86 -20.81 -20.92
C GLU A 213 20.65 -20.99 -22.22
N GLU A 214 21.24 -22.17 -22.41
CA GLU A 214 21.96 -22.55 -23.63
C GLU A 214 21.06 -22.55 -24.89
N GLU A 215 19.76 -22.84 -24.73
CA GLU A 215 18.76 -22.87 -25.81
C GLU A 215 18.30 -21.46 -26.26
N GLY A 216 18.73 -20.39 -25.59
CA GLY A 216 18.46 -18.99 -25.99
C GLY A 216 17.77 -18.16 -24.92
N HIS A 217 18.36 -18.07 -23.72
CA HIS A 217 17.91 -17.11 -22.71
C HIS A 217 18.08 -15.67 -23.21
N GLN A 218 17.01 -14.89 -23.07
CA GLN A 218 17.06 -13.46 -23.23
C GLN A 218 17.46 -12.90 -21.87
N VAL A 219 18.70 -12.43 -21.74
CA VAL A 219 19.08 -11.61 -20.59
C VAL A 219 18.13 -10.42 -20.59
N PRO A 220 17.32 -10.23 -19.55
CA PRO A 220 16.41 -9.11 -19.53
C PRO A 220 17.22 -7.82 -19.51
N GLN A 221 17.20 -7.09 -20.61
CA GLN A 221 17.86 -5.79 -20.65
C GLN A 221 16.95 -4.76 -20.01
N ALA A 222 17.46 -4.05 -19.01
CA ALA A 222 16.89 -2.78 -18.54
C ALA A 222 17.11 -1.64 -19.56
N GLU A 223 17.18 -1.94 -20.88
CA GLU A 223 17.51 -0.95 -21.90
C GLU A 223 16.39 0.09 -21.99
N GLY A 224 16.65 1.28 -21.41
CA GLY A 224 15.80 2.46 -21.49
C GLY A 224 14.80 2.66 -20.35
N SER A 225 14.70 1.76 -19.37
CA SER A 225 13.83 1.95 -18.19
C SER A 225 14.55 2.72 -17.09
N VAL A 226 13.90 3.77 -16.55
CA VAL A 226 14.36 4.46 -15.34
C VAL A 226 14.28 3.49 -14.17
N ASP A 227 15.42 3.27 -13.50
CA ASP A 227 15.47 2.48 -12.27
C ASP A 227 14.88 3.30 -11.12
N MET A 228 13.65 3.01 -10.77
CA MET A 228 12.93 3.69 -9.69
C MET A 228 13.55 3.48 -8.30
N ASN A 229 14.52 2.56 -8.21
CA ASN A 229 15.21 2.18 -6.99
C ASN A 229 16.68 2.61 -6.96
N GLU A 230 17.14 3.43 -7.91
CA GLU A 230 18.53 3.88 -8.02
C GLU A 230 19.08 4.46 -6.70
N ASP A 231 18.30 5.32 -6.03
CA ASP A 231 18.66 5.94 -4.74
C ASP A 231 18.93 4.90 -3.63
N ALA A 232 18.30 3.73 -3.70
CA ALA A 232 18.48 2.64 -2.75
C ALA A 232 19.69 1.74 -3.09
N ARG A 233 20.25 1.85 -4.31
CA ARG A 233 21.38 1.03 -4.78
C ARG A 233 22.75 1.58 -4.36
N THR A 234 22.94 1.71 -3.05
CA THR A 234 24.12 2.31 -2.43
C THR A 234 25.43 1.50 -2.59
N LYS A 235 25.37 0.26 -3.09
CA LYS A 235 26.53 -0.60 -3.42
C LYS A 235 26.79 -0.75 -4.92
N GLY A 236 26.11 0.03 -5.76
CA GLY A 236 26.26 0.01 -7.22
C GLY A 236 25.13 -0.74 -7.92
N GLN A 237 25.31 -1.04 -9.21
CA GLN A 237 24.25 -1.65 -10.02
C GLN A 237 23.92 -3.07 -9.59
N SER A 238 22.68 -3.48 -9.87
CA SER A 238 22.23 -4.86 -9.68
C SER A 238 23.08 -5.85 -10.47
N LYS A 239 23.34 -7.01 -9.85
CA LYS A 239 24.06 -8.15 -10.45
C LYS A 239 23.19 -9.38 -10.57
N GLU A 240 21.88 -9.26 -10.35
CA GLU A 240 20.98 -10.42 -10.29
C GLU A 240 20.57 -10.96 -11.68
N TYR A 241 20.62 -10.13 -12.74
CA TYR A 241 20.19 -10.49 -14.09
C TYR A 241 21.36 -10.85 -15.02
N VAL A 242 22.17 -11.84 -14.63
CA VAL A 242 23.26 -12.36 -15.48
C VAL A 242 22.87 -13.65 -16.19
N SER A 243 21.98 -14.43 -15.58
CA SER A 243 21.48 -15.71 -16.07
C SER A 243 20.06 -15.95 -15.53
N LEU A 244 19.43 -17.07 -15.89
CA LEU A 244 18.22 -17.54 -15.21
C LEU A 244 18.43 -17.84 -13.72
N LEU A 245 19.68 -18.14 -13.35
CA LEU A 245 20.17 -18.39 -12.00
C LEU A 245 20.69 -17.09 -11.37
N GLY A 246 20.77 -17.07 -10.04
CA GLY A 246 21.43 -16.00 -9.28
C GLY A 246 22.94 -15.95 -9.52
N ALA A 247 23.59 -14.94 -8.95
CA ALA A 247 25.01 -14.64 -9.20
C ALA A 247 25.96 -15.81 -8.84
N ASN A 248 25.56 -16.71 -7.94
CA ASN A 248 26.34 -17.88 -7.56
C ASN A 248 25.98 -19.16 -8.34
N GLY A 249 25.15 -19.05 -9.38
CA GLY A 249 24.67 -20.21 -10.15
C GLY A 249 23.63 -21.07 -9.44
N ASP A 250 22.94 -20.49 -8.45
CA ASP A 250 21.81 -21.11 -7.74
C ASP A 250 20.46 -20.52 -8.17
N ALA A 251 19.35 -21.18 -7.82
CA ALA A 251 18.00 -20.69 -8.02
C ALA A 251 17.33 -20.28 -6.69
N GLY A 252 18.14 -19.76 -5.76
CA GLY A 252 17.72 -19.32 -4.42
C GLY A 252 17.26 -17.86 -4.39
N VAL A 253 16.91 -17.37 -3.21
CA VAL A 253 16.44 -15.98 -3.02
C VAL A 253 17.61 -15.00 -3.12
N PRO A 254 17.48 -13.88 -3.86
CA PRO A 254 18.56 -12.90 -3.96
C PRO A 254 18.82 -12.16 -2.65
N THR A 255 20.06 -11.75 -2.46
CA THR A 255 20.48 -10.89 -1.35
C THR A 255 20.35 -9.41 -1.70
N LEU A 256 20.31 -8.54 -0.70
CA LEU A 256 20.35 -7.09 -0.92
C LEU A 256 21.62 -6.65 -1.66
N GLU A 257 22.76 -7.28 -1.38
CA GLU A 257 24.02 -6.97 -2.05
C GLU A 257 23.98 -7.32 -3.55
N GLU A 258 23.35 -8.45 -3.92
CA GLU A 258 23.12 -8.82 -5.33
C GLU A 258 22.22 -7.82 -6.05
N MET A 259 21.30 -7.18 -5.32
CA MET A 259 20.46 -6.09 -5.82
C MET A 259 21.15 -4.72 -5.83
N GLY A 260 22.39 -4.63 -5.36
CA GLY A 260 23.15 -3.39 -5.28
C GLY A 260 22.83 -2.51 -4.06
N MET A 261 22.12 -3.02 -3.05
CA MET A 261 21.73 -2.30 -1.84
C MET A 261 22.61 -2.68 -0.65
N ASP A 262 22.97 -1.71 0.21
CA ASP A 262 23.68 -1.99 1.47
C ASP A 262 22.71 -2.61 2.50
N PRO A 263 22.97 -3.82 3.03
CA PRO A 263 22.17 -4.38 4.11
C PRO A 263 22.08 -3.47 5.35
N GLY A 264 23.08 -2.62 5.59
CA GLY A 264 23.10 -1.61 6.66
C GLY A 264 22.08 -0.48 6.49
N ASP A 265 21.52 -0.28 5.29
CA ASP A 265 20.44 0.67 5.03
C ASP A 265 19.07 0.10 5.43
N ALA A 266 18.92 -1.23 5.50
CA ALA A 266 17.72 -1.89 5.96
C ALA A 266 17.70 -1.98 7.51
N LYS A 267 17.30 -0.89 8.16
CA LYS A 267 17.31 -0.73 9.64
C LYS A 267 16.01 -1.10 10.33
N SER A 268 14.99 -1.53 9.58
CA SER A 268 13.68 -1.83 10.16
C SER A 268 13.78 -2.88 11.28
N PRO A 269 13.04 -2.72 12.40
CA PRO A 269 12.91 -3.76 13.41
C PRO A 269 11.89 -4.83 13.03
N HIS A 270 11.26 -4.72 11.85
CA HIS A 270 10.23 -5.65 11.38
C HIS A 270 10.81 -6.61 10.35
N HIS A 271 10.62 -7.90 10.60
CA HIS A 271 11.19 -8.97 9.78
C HIS A 271 10.11 -9.76 9.05
N GLY A 272 10.38 -10.10 7.80
CA GLY A 272 9.51 -10.91 6.96
C GLY A 272 9.49 -12.38 7.36
N GLY A 273 8.64 -13.17 6.71
CA GLY A 273 8.54 -14.61 6.93
C GLY A 273 7.23 -15.05 7.59
N GLU A 274 6.75 -16.22 7.16
CA GLU A 274 5.54 -16.86 7.67
C GLU A 274 5.62 -17.16 9.18
N GLU A 275 6.78 -17.60 9.66
CA GLU A 275 6.99 -17.91 11.08
C GLU A 275 6.86 -16.65 11.96
N ASN A 276 7.46 -15.55 11.53
CA ASN A 276 7.33 -14.25 12.21
C ASN A 276 5.87 -13.75 12.19
N ALA A 277 5.18 -13.95 11.06
CA ALA A 277 3.79 -13.58 10.91
C ALA A 277 2.87 -14.34 11.88
N LEU A 278 3.05 -15.66 11.95
CA LEU A 278 2.26 -16.54 12.83
C LEU A 278 2.59 -16.32 14.31
N ALA A 279 3.85 -16.03 14.65
CA ALA A 279 4.25 -15.69 16.01
C ALA A 279 3.59 -14.39 16.48
N GLU A 280 3.58 -13.35 15.64
CA GLU A 280 2.93 -12.07 15.97
C GLU A 280 1.40 -12.22 16.02
N LEU A 281 0.79 -12.98 15.09
CA LEU A 281 -0.65 -13.27 15.17
C LEU A 281 -0.97 -14.02 16.47
N LYS A 282 -0.17 -15.03 16.85
CA LYS A 282 -0.36 -15.77 18.10
C LYS A 282 -0.28 -14.82 19.31
N ARG A 283 0.71 -13.92 19.36
CA ARG A 283 0.84 -12.91 20.42
C ARG A 283 -0.42 -12.05 20.54
N VAL A 284 -1.00 -11.63 19.41
CA VAL A 284 -2.24 -10.87 19.37
C VAL A 284 -3.40 -11.69 19.92
N LEU A 285 -3.58 -12.92 19.43
CA LEU A 285 -4.73 -13.79 19.80
C LEU A 285 -4.66 -14.30 21.25
N ASP A 286 -3.47 -14.51 21.80
CA ASP A 286 -3.27 -14.90 23.20
C ASP A 286 -3.67 -13.76 24.16
N ASP A 287 -3.56 -12.49 23.74
CA ASP A 287 -4.08 -11.34 24.47
C ASP A 287 -5.57 -11.14 24.12
N GLU A 288 -6.42 -11.96 24.76
CA GLU A 288 -7.87 -11.93 24.55
C GLU A 288 -8.54 -10.61 24.93
N GLU A 289 -7.96 -9.85 25.88
CA GLU A 289 -8.47 -8.53 26.24
C GLU A 289 -8.18 -7.55 25.10
N TYR A 290 -6.91 -7.42 24.70
CA TYR A 290 -6.50 -6.58 23.58
C TYR A 290 -7.30 -6.90 22.32
N THR A 291 -7.31 -8.17 21.89
CA THR A 291 -7.97 -8.59 20.65
C THR A 291 -9.44 -8.21 20.65
N ALA A 292 -10.14 -8.44 21.76
CA ALA A 292 -11.58 -8.23 21.82
C ALA A 292 -12.01 -6.78 22.06
N THR A 293 -11.22 -5.98 22.77
CA THR A 293 -11.56 -4.58 23.06
C THR A 293 -10.82 -3.59 22.19
N PHE A 294 -10.03 -4.07 21.21
CA PHE A 294 -9.34 -3.21 20.27
C PHE A 294 -10.31 -2.26 19.57
N GLU A 295 -10.01 -0.98 19.63
CA GLU A 295 -10.70 0.06 18.87
C GLU A 295 -9.66 0.95 18.20
N LYS A 296 -9.63 0.92 16.86
CA LYS A 296 -8.62 1.61 16.05
C LYS A 296 -8.42 3.10 16.42
N PRO A 297 -9.45 3.94 16.62
CA PRO A 297 -9.25 5.34 16.97
C PRO A 297 -8.64 5.57 18.36
N LYS A 298 -8.64 4.55 19.24
CA LYS A 298 -8.12 4.64 20.60
C LYS A 298 -6.66 4.18 20.74
N SER A 299 -6.02 3.75 19.65
CA SER A 299 -4.62 3.33 19.68
C SER A 299 -3.68 4.52 19.45
N ALA A 300 -2.64 4.63 20.29
CA ALA A 300 -1.75 5.79 20.28
C ALA A 300 -0.72 5.74 19.14
N PRO A 301 -0.54 6.83 18.36
CA PRO A 301 0.51 6.92 17.34
C PRO A 301 1.93 7.06 17.91
N THR A 302 2.05 7.38 19.19
CA THR A 302 3.31 7.59 19.92
C THR A 302 3.80 6.33 20.63
N ASP A 303 3.02 5.25 20.64
CA ASP A 303 3.41 3.95 21.21
C ASP A 303 4.19 3.18 20.14
N PHE A 304 5.51 3.34 20.15
CA PHE A 304 6.45 2.66 19.23
C PHE A 304 7.11 1.44 19.88
N SER A 305 7.17 1.36 21.22
CA SER A 305 7.68 0.21 21.95
C SER A 305 7.06 0.09 23.37
N PRO A 306 6.15 -0.87 23.61
CA PRO A 306 5.51 -1.73 22.62
C PRO A 306 4.58 -0.92 21.70
N ARG A 307 4.27 -1.50 20.54
CA ARG A 307 3.42 -0.86 19.51
C ARG A 307 1.94 -1.02 19.86
N SER A 308 1.13 -0.01 19.57
CA SER A 308 -0.32 -0.02 19.88
C SER A 308 -1.18 -0.83 18.89
N THR A 309 -0.65 -1.20 17.73
CA THR A 309 -1.31 -2.06 16.73
C THR A 309 -0.44 -3.25 16.33
N THR A 310 -1.01 -4.21 15.59
CA THR A 310 -0.41 -5.54 15.36
C THR A 310 0.78 -5.56 14.42
N VAL A 311 0.92 -4.57 13.53
CA VAL A 311 1.95 -4.53 12.46
C VAL A 311 1.92 -5.75 11.52
N LEU A 312 0.83 -6.51 11.51
CA LEU A 312 0.62 -7.62 10.57
C LEU A 312 0.36 -7.16 9.13
N SER A 313 0.29 -5.85 8.88
CA SER A 313 0.04 -5.27 7.55
C SER A 313 1.10 -5.65 6.51
N ALA A 314 2.38 -5.67 6.89
CA ALA A 314 3.47 -6.07 5.98
C ALA A 314 3.37 -7.56 5.60
N HIS A 315 3.01 -8.41 6.56
CA HIS A 315 2.79 -9.83 6.32
C HIS A 315 1.55 -10.10 5.45
N LEU A 316 0.49 -9.30 5.58
CA LEU A 316 -0.68 -9.36 4.70
C LEU A 316 -0.36 -8.88 3.28
N HIS A 317 0.48 -7.85 3.13
CA HIS A 317 0.91 -7.37 1.82
C HIS A 317 1.66 -8.44 1.03
N PHE A 318 2.70 -9.03 1.63
CA PHE A 318 3.50 -10.10 1.02
C PHE A 318 2.86 -11.50 1.16
N GLY A 319 1.68 -11.58 1.77
CA GLY A 319 0.92 -12.80 2.01
C GLY A 319 1.69 -13.90 2.73
N SER A 320 2.66 -13.53 3.58
CA SER A 320 3.25 -14.43 4.58
C SER A 320 2.29 -14.69 5.76
N LEU A 321 1.21 -13.92 5.86
CA LEU A 321 0.04 -14.24 6.69
C LEU A 321 -1.21 -14.43 5.83
N GLY A 322 -1.93 -15.53 6.03
CA GLY A 322 -3.25 -15.73 5.47
C GLY A 322 -4.28 -14.83 6.13
N ILE A 323 -5.03 -14.06 5.33
CA ILE A 323 -6.03 -13.13 5.85
C ILE A 323 -7.17 -13.87 6.58
N ARG A 324 -7.50 -15.10 6.17
CA ARG A 324 -8.55 -15.91 6.79
C ARG A 324 -8.08 -16.48 8.12
N GLN A 325 -6.78 -16.78 8.26
CA GLN A 325 -6.17 -17.15 9.52
C GLN A 325 -6.33 -16.04 10.58
N PHE A 326 -6.06 -14.78 10.20
CA PHE A 326 -6.27 -13.64 11.08
C PHE A 326 -7.77 -13.43 11.38
N TYR A 327 -8.60 -13.39 10.35
CA TYR A 327 -10.05 -13.18 10.49
C TYR A 327 -10.71 -14.18 11.44
N TRP A 328 -10.49 -15.47 11.20
CA TRP A 328 -11.12 -16.52 12.01
C TRP A 328 -10.52 -16.60 13.41
N GLY A 329 -9.22 -16.38 13.58
CA GLY A 329 -8.60 -16.32 14.91
C GLY A 329 -9.23 -15.24 15.79
N VAL A 330 -9.46 -14.05 15.25
CA VAL A 330 -10.14 -12.96 15.98
C VAL A 330 -11.60 -13.30 16.29
N LEU A 331 -12.33 -13.89 15.33
CA LEU A 331 -13.73 -14.29 15.56
C LEU A 331 -13.85 -15.38 16.64
N ASP A 332 -12.93 -16.33 16.68
CA ASP A 332 -12.93 -17.39 17.70
C ASP A 332 -12.71 -16.79 19.11
N VAL A 333 -11.83 -15.78 19.24
CA VAL A 333 -11.66 -15.01 20.49
C VAL A 333 -12.94 -14.23 20.85
N PHE A 334 -13.58 -13.58 19.87
CA PHE A 334 -14.82 -12.84 20.08
C PHE A 334 -15.94 -13.77 20.58
N ASP A 335 -16.09 -14.94 19.96
CA ASP A 335 -17.10 -15.93 20.33
C ASP A 335 -16.84 -16.49 21.73
N LYS A 336 -15.59 -16.78 22.07
CA LYS A 336 -15.18 -17.19 23.42
C LYS A 336 -15.57 -16.12 24.46
N ARG A 337 -15.27 -14.84 24.21
CA ARG A 337 -15.62 -13.73 25.13
C ARG A 337 -17.12 -13.51 25.27
N LYS A 338 -17.86 -13.53 24.15
CA LYS A 338 -19.32 -13.36 24.15
C LYS A 338 -20.00 -14.47 24.95
N LYS A 339 -19.57 -15.73 24.80
CA LYS A 339 -20.04 -16.86 25.62
C LYS A 339 -19.76 -16.67 27.11
N ALA A 340 -18.66 -15.98 27.46
CA ALA A 340 -18.34 -15.58 28.82
C ALA A 340 -19.05 -14.28 29.30
N GLY A 341 -19.96 -13.71 28.51
CA GLY A 341 -20.69 -12.48 28.86
C GLY A 341 -19.85 -11.21 28.86
N LYS A 342 -18.65 -11.23 28.24
CA LYS A 342 -17.74 -10.08 28.20
C LYS A 342 -17.94 -9.23 26.94
N HIS A 343 -17.65 -7.93 27.05
CA HIS A 343 -17.78 -6.95 25.97
C HIS A 343 -16.81 -7.22 24.80
N VAL A 344 -17.26 -7.04 23.56
CA VAL A 344 -16.42 -7.06 22.35
C VAL A 344 -16.65 -5.75 21.59
N ALA A 345 -15.56 -5.13 21.13
CA ALA A 345 -15.59 -3.90 20.37
C ALA A 345 -16.38 -4.07 19.06
N ALA A 346 -17.13 -3.03 18.68
CA ALA A 346 -17.96 -3.05 17.48
C ALA A 346 -17.15 -2.77 16.21
N GLU A 347 -17.66 -3.25 15.08
CA GLU A 347 -17.24 -2.78 13.77
C GLU A 347 -17.70 -1.33 13.55
N PRO A 348 -16.98 -0.52 12.73
CA PRO A 348 -15.77 -0.90 11.97
C PRO A 348 -14.45 -0.68 12.74
N MET A 349 -14.49 -0.42 14.05
CA MET A 349 -13.32 -0.02 14.84
C MET A 349 -12.46 -1.20 15.32
N ASN A 350 -13.06 -2.38 15.45
CA ASN A 350 -12.34 -3.59 15.87
C ASN A 350 -11.41 -4.15 14.78
N LEU A 351 -10.66 -5.21 15.11
CA LEU A 351 -9.70 -5.86 14.20
C LEU A 351 -10.35 -6.43 12.94
N ILE A 352 -11.57 -6.97 13.03
CA ILE A 352 -12.32 -7.45 11.86
C ILE A 352 -12.66 -6.29 10.91
N GLY A 353 -13.08 -5.15 11.45
CA GLY A 353 -13.30 -3.94 10.66
C GLY A 353 -12.05 -3.49 9.91
N GLN A 354 -10.86 -3.66 10.51
CA GLN A 354 -9.59 -3.31 9.84
C GLN A 354 -9.30 -4.20 8.63
N LEU A 355 -9.60 -5.50 8.71
CA LEU A 355 -9.49 -6.41 7.57
C LEU A 355 -10.49 -6.08 6.48
N LYS A 356 -11.73 -5.73 6.86
CA LYS A 356 -12.74 -5.31 5.89
C LYS A 356 -12.41 -3.98 5.20
N PHE A 357 -11.80 -3.02 5.90
CA PHE A 357 -11.30 -1.80 5.27
C PHE A 357 -10.27 -2.09 4.17
N ARG A 358 -9.42 -3.10 4.37
CA ARG A 358 -8.51 -3.58 3.31
C ARG A 358 -9.30 -4.08 2.10
N ASP A 359 -10.21 -5.03 2.30
CA ASP A 359 -11.05 -5.58 1.21
C ASP A 359 -11.90 -4.52 0.49
N MET A 360 -12.34 -3.47 1.19
CA MET A 360 -13.06 -2.33 0.61
C MET A 360 -12.19 -1.61 -0.42
N TYR A 361 -10.92 -1.35 -0.10
CA TYR A 361 -10.01 -0.72 -1.05
C TYR A 361 -9.66 -1.65 -2.23
N PHE A 362 -9.46 -2.94 -1.98
CA PHE A 362 -9.22 -3.92 -3.04
C PHE A 362 -10.38 -3.98 -4.04
N SER A 363 -11.61 -4.02 -3.54
CA SER A 363 -12.82 -4.03 -4.38
C SER A 363 -13.01 -2.71 -5.14
N ALA A 364 -12.71 -1.57 -4.51
CA ALA A 364 -12.71 -0.27 -5.19
C ALA A 364 -11.68 -0.20 -6.32
N GLN A 365 -10.44 -0.64 -6.06
CA GLN A 365 -9.38 -0.71 -7.05
C GLN A 365 -9.78 -1.64 -8.21
N TYR A 366 -10.34 -2.82 -7.92
CA TYR A 366 -10.74 -3.77 -8.95
C TYR A 366 -11.75 -3.17 -9.95
N ALA A 367 -12.72 -2.39 -9.44
CA ALA A 367 -13.75 -1.75 -10.25
C ALA A 367 -13.21 -0.57 -11.09
N ILE A 368 -12.32 0.24 -10.52
CA ILE A 368 -11.78 1.46 -11.16
C ILE A 368 -10.61 1.11 -12.11
N GLY A 369 -9.85 0.06 -11.81
CA GLY A 369 -8.67 -0.35 -12.55
C GLY A 369 -7.45 0.52 -12.25
N ASP A 370 -6.54 0.63 -13.23
CA ASP A 370 -5.29 1.37 -13.14
C ASP A 370 -5.48 2.84 -12.70
N ALA A 371 -6.57 3.48 -13.12
CA ALA A 371 -6.90 4.85 -12.71
C ALA A 371 -7.02 5.03 -11.19
N PHE A 372 -7.25 3.97 -10.40
CA PHE A 372 -7.31 4.05 -8.94
C PHE A 372 -6.02 4.60 -8.32
N GLN A 373 -4.89 4.45 -9.01
CA GLN A 373 -3.59 4.90 -8.55
C GLN A 373 -3.33 6.40 -8.79
N ARG A 374 -4.20 7.12 -9.48
CA ARG A 374 -4.00 8.53 -9.87
C ARG A 374 -5.30 9.34 -9.85
N GLU A 375 -5.18 10.66 -9.95
CA GLU A 375 -6.30 11.58 -10.13
C GLU A 375 -6.81 11.53 -11.58
N GLU A 376 -5.92 11.58 -12.56
CA GLU A 376 -6.30 11.63 -13.97
C GLU A 376 -7.00 10.33 -14.43
N GLY A 377 -8.22 10.47 -14.96
CA GLY A 377 -9.03 9.34 -15.41
C GLY A 377 -9.74 8.59 -14.27
N ASN A 378 -9.60 9.02 -13.02
CA ASN A 378 -10.26 8.39 -11.89
C ASN A 378 -11.64 8.98 -11.63
N SER A 379 -12.68 8.16 -11.75
CA SER A 379 -14.08 8.61 -11.69
C SER A 379 -14.55 9.03 -10.31
N VAL A 380 -13.85 8.62 -9.24
CA VAL A 380 -14.27 8.91 -7.85
C VAL A 380 -13.41 9.99 -7.20
N VAL A 381 -12.30 10.38 -7.81
CA VAL A 381 -11.37 11.39 -7.27
C VAL A 381 -11.77 12.78 -7.75
N ARG A 382 -11.98 13.66 -6.78
CA ARG A 382 -12.19 15.09 -7.03
C ARG A 382 -10.88 15.76 -7.45
N VAL A 383 -10.94 16.57 -8.51
CA VAL A 383 -9.83 17.39 -8.97
C VAL A 383 -9.67 18.59 -8.04
N VAL A 384 -8.44 18.82 -7.58
CA VAL A 384 -8.08 19.97 -6.74
C VAL A 384 -6.86 20.65 -7.36
N ASP A 385 -6.79 21.98 -7.26
CA ASP A 385 -5.63 22.75 -7.70
C ASP A 385 -4.42 22.60 -6.76
N TRP A 386 -3.90 21.38 -6.64
CA TRP A 386 -2.73 21.08 -5.83
C TRP A 386 -1.48 21.80 -6.35
N TYR A 387 -0.54 22.07 -5.45
CA TYR A 387 0.86 22.28 -5.83
C TYR A 387 1.49 20.97 -6.27
N LEU A 388 2.49 21.07 -7.14
CA LEU A 388 3.26 19.93 -7.64
C LEU A 388 2.37 18.86 -8.29
N PRO A 389 1.51 19.23 -9.28
CA PRO A 389 0.60 18.26 -9.87
C PRO A 389 1.38 17.13 -10.54
N SER A 390 0.96 15.91 -10.21
CA SER A 390 1.51 14.65 -10.72
C SER A 390 1.04 14.39 -12.16
N ASP A 391 1.89 13.75 -12.96
CA ASP A 391 1.51 13.18 -14.26
C ASP A 391 0.95 11.75 -14.16
N GLY A 392 0.93 11.17 -12.95
CA GLY A 392 0.45 9.82 -12.67
C GLY A 392 1.39 8.70 -13.12
N GLN A 393 2.57 9.04 -13.64
CA GLN A 393 3.61 8.12 -14.13
C GLN A 393 4.94 8.28 -13.38
N GLY A 394 4.93 9.04 -12.27
CA GLY A 394 6.09 9.29 -11.43
C GLY A 394 6.84 10.58 -11.76
N GLY A 395 6.35 11.36 -12.72
CA GLY A 395 6.76 12.74 -12.96
C GLY A 395 5.75 13.74 -12.38
N TYR A 396 6.16 15.00 -12.30
CA TYR A 396 5.34 16.08 -11.76
C TYR A 396 5.83 17.44 -12.27
N GLU A 397 4.95 18.44 -12.21
CA GLU A 397 5.26 19.83 -12.57
C GLU A 397 5.66 20.63 -11.33
N VAL A 398 6.81 21.30 -11.35
CA VAL A 398 7.17 22.28 -10.31
C VAL A 398 6.48 23.61 -10.63
N ASP A 399 5.23 23.78 -10.20
CA ASP A 399 4.47 25.02 -10.36
C ASP A 399 4.77 26.07 -9.27
N SER A 400 5.50 25.68 -8.21
CA SER A 400 5.95 26.54 -7.12
C SER A 400 7.21 25.99 -6.46
N GLU A 401 8.30 26.76 -6.50
CA GLU A 401 9.56 26.43 -5.82
C GLU A 401 9.40 26.34 -4.29
N GLU A 402 8.54 27.19 -3.72
CA GLU A 402 8.26 27.17 -2.28
C GLU A 402 7.55 25.87 -1.86
N ALA A 403 6.56 25.43 -2.63
CA ALA A 403 5.87 24.17 -2.37
C ALA A 403 6.78 22.96 -2.58
N GLU A 404 7.70 23.03 -3.55
CA GLU A 404 8.76 22.02 -3.72
C GLU A 404 9.62 21.93 -2.46
N GLN A 405 10.06 23.06 -1.90
CA GLN A 405 10.80 23.06 -0.63
C GLN A 405 9.96 22.50 0.54
N TRP A 406 8.67 22.80 0.63
CA TRP A 406 7.80 22.18 1.64
C TRP A 406 7.71 20.66 1.47
N PHE A 407 7.59 20.17 0.24
CA PHE A 407 7.55 18.74 -0.06
C PHE A 407 8.87 18.05 0.32
N LEU A 408 10.02 18.58 -0.10
CA LEU A 408 11.33 18.01 0.22
C LEU A 408 11.58 17.99 1.74
N ARG A 409 11.23 19.08 2.43
CA ARG A 409 11.33 19.15 3.90
C ARG A 409 10.41 18.17 4.61
N TRP A 410 9.22 17.92 4.07
CA TRP A 410 8.31 16.89 4.56
C TRP A 410 8.86 15.49 4.33
N LYS A 411 9.32 15.19 3.10
CA LYS A 411 9.93 13.90 2.75
C LYS A 411 11.06 13.60 3.73
N GLU A 412 12.01 14.52 3.90
CA GLU A 412 13.20 14.30 4.70
C GLU A 412 13.00 14.40 6.23
N GLY A 413 11.82 14.78 6.72
CA GLY A 413 11.57 14.97 8.16
C GLY A 413 12.36 16.15 8.75
N ARG A 414 12.30 17.30 8.07
CA ARG A 414 12.91 18.59 8.45
C ARG A 414 11.96 19.79 8.27
N THR A 415 10.68 19.56 8.50
CA THR A 415 9.61 20.57 8.41
C THR A 415 9.73 21.66 9.49
N GLY A 416 10.45 21.38 10.57
CA GLY A 416 10.51 22.24 11.75
C GLY A 416 9.32 22.04 12.70
N PHE A 417 8.44 21.08 12.41
CA PHE A 417 7.39 20.60 13.31
C PHE A 417 7.80 19.22 13.86
N PRO A 418 8.23 19.13 15.14
CA PRO A 418 8.93 17.95 15.65
C PRO A 418 8.14 16.64 15.54
N PHE A 419 6.81 16.69 15.68
CA PHE A 419 6.00 15.48 15.55
C PHE A 419 5.90 14.97 14.11
N ILE A 420 5.82 15.87 13.12
CA ILE A 420 5.85 15.51 11.70
C ILE A 420 7.22 14.92 11.35
N ASP A 421 8.28 15.58 11.81
CA ASP A 421 9.65 15.16 11.54
C ASP A 421 9.95 13.79 12.17
N ALA A 422 9.52 13.57 13.41
CA ALA A 422 9.64 12.27 14.08
C ALA A 422 8.92 11.16 13.32
N LEU A 423 7.69 11.39 12.83
CA LEU A 423 6.92 10.41 12.06
C LEU A 423 7.58 10.10 10.71
N MET A 424 8.04 11.11 9.97
CA MET A 424 8.69 10.90 8.67
C MET A 424 10.06 10.22 8.82
N ARG A 425 10.79 10.51 9.91
CA ARG A 425 12.03 9.81 10.25
C ARG A 425 11.78 8.38 10.68
N GLN A 426 10.76 8.10 11.48
CA GLN A 426 10.35 6.73 11.80
C GLN A 426 10.00 5.96 10.52
N LEU A 427 9.20 6.56 9.63
CA LEU A 427 8.82 5.93 8.36
C LEU A 427 10.06 5.56 7.53
N LYS A 428 11.03 6.46 7.38
CA LYS A 428 12.25 6.19 6.62
C LYS A 428 13.13 5.13 7.29
N GLN A 429 13.28 5.18 8.61
CA GLN A 429 14.16 4.26 9.36
C GLN A 429 13.56 2.85 9.49
N GLU A 430 12.28 2.76 9.82
CA GLU A 430 11.61 1.52 10.21
C GLU A 430 10.69 0.97 9.10
N GLY A 431 10.34 1.78 8.11
CA GLY A 431 9.42 1.42 7.04
C GLY A 431 7.97 1.22 7.48
N TRP A 432 7.63 1.60 8.71
CA TRP A 432 6.27 1.52 9.24
C TRP A 432 6.01 2.65 10.22
N ILE A 433 4.81 3.24 10.12
CA ILE A 433 4.28 4.16 11.13
C ILE A 433 2.81 3.83 11.41
N HIS A 434 2.38 4.13 12.63
CA HIS A 434 1.01 3.96 13.08
C HIS A 434 0.02 4.73 12.18
N HIS A 435 -1.19 4.21 12.01
CA HIS A 435 -2.18 4.80 11.10
C HIS A 435 -2.52 6.27 11.41
N LEU A 436 -2.69 6.66 12.68
CA LEU A 436 -2.90 8.07 13.04
C LEU A 436 -1.66 8.94 12.77
N GLY A 437 -0.47 8.34 12.78
CA GLY A 437 0.76 8.99 12.30
C GLY A 437 0.68 9.24 10.78
N ARG A 438 0.23 8.24 10.01
CA ARG A 438 -0.06 8.40 8.56
C ARG A 438 -1.10 9.50 8.32
N HIS A 439 -2.18 9.54 9.10
CA HIS A 439 -3.20 10.58 9.03
C HIS A 439 -2.61 11.98 9.22
N MET A 440 -1.79 12.15 10.26
CA MET A 440 -1.14 13.42 10.57
C MET A 440 -0.24 13.89 9.41
N VAL A 441 0.68 13.05 8.94
CA VAL A 441 1.63 13.46 7.88
C VAL A 441 0.96 13.66 6.52
N ALA A 442 -0.06 12.87 6.19
CA ALA A 442 -0.81 13.02 4.95
C ALA A 442 -1.71 14.27 4.96
N CYS A 443 -2.38 14.54 6.08
CA CYS A 443 -3.14 15.78 6.28
C CYS A 443 -2.21 17.00 6.17
N PHE A 444 -1.08 16.98 6.87
CA PHE A 444 -0.11 18.08 6.85
C PHE A 444 0.41 18.38 5.44
N LEU A 445 0.76 17.34 4.66
CA LEU A 445 1.22 17.48 3.28
C LEU A 445 0.13 18.02 2.35
N THR A 446 -1.10 17.52 2.49
CA THR A 446 -2.21 17.83 1.56
C THR A 446 -3.03 19.00 2.09
N ARG A 447 -4.28 18.75 2.51
CA ARG A 447 -5.29 19.75 2.88
C ARG A 447 -5.03 20.51 4.18
N GLY A 448 -3.98 20.17 4.94
CA GLY A 448 -3.71 20.72 6.25
C GLY A 448 -2.66 21.83 6.29
N GLY A 449 -1.68 21.82 5.38
CA GLY A 449 -0.56 22.77 5.43
C GLY A 449 0.10 23.07 4.08
N CYS A 450 0.75 22.06 3.47
CA CYS A 450 1.55 22.29 2.27
C CYS A 450 0.70 22.45 1.00
N TYR A 451 -0.50 21.85 0.95
CA TYR A 451 -1.38 21.85 -0.23
C TYR A 451 -0.72 21.20 -1.46
N VAL A 452 0.12 20.19 -1.20
CA VAL A 452 0.83 19.39 -2.23
C VAL A 452 -0.06 18.23 -2.68
N HIS A 453 0.08 17.86 -3.95
CA HIS A 453 -0.68 16.78 -4.57
C HIS A 453 -0.50 15.45 -3.82
N TRP A 454 -1.61 14.77 -3.51
CA TRP A 454 -1.60 13.56 -2.69
C TRP A 454 -0.78 12.41 -3.29
N GLU A 455 -0.73 12.31 -4.63
CA GLU A 455 0.12 11.35 -5.34
C GLU A 455 1.61 11.47 -4.98
N ARG A 456 2.11 12.69 -4.69
CA ARG A 456 3.50 12.88 -4.26
C ARG A 456 3.78 12.27 -2.90
N GLY A 457 2.81 12.38 -1.99
CA GLY A 457 2.86 11.70 -0.70
C GLY A 457 2.73 10.18 -0.83
N LYS A 458 1.84 9.72 -1.72
CA LYS A 458 1.67 8.30 -2.07
C LYS A 458 2.96 7.68 -2.55
N GLU A 459 3.72 8.35 -3.43
CA GLU A 459 5.02 7.92 -3.93
C GLU A 459 6.06 7.74 -2.82
N VAL A 460 6.14 8.68 -1.87
CA VAL A 460 7.06 8.56 -0.71
C VAL A 460 6.66 7.38 0.17
N PHE A 461 5.36 7.16 0.38
CA PHE A 461 4.86 6.02 1.14
C PHE A 461 5.06 4.69 0.40
N GLU A 462 4.92 4.69 -0.92
CA GLU A 462 5.25 3.56 -1.77
C GLU A 462 6.74 3.23 -1.69
N GLU A 463 7.63 4.23 -1.65
CA GLU A 463 9.06 4.03 -1.48
C GLU A 463 9.41 3.42 -0.11
N TRP A 464 8.86 3.95 0.98
CA TRP A 464 9.35 3.64 2.33
C TRP A 464 8.56 2.60 3.10
N LEU A 465 7.27 2.42 2.84
CA LEU A 465 6.47 1.44 3.59
C LEU A 465 6.90 0.02 3.25
N ILE A 466 7.18 -0.79 4.27
CA ILE A 466 7.30 -2.25 4.13
C ILE A 466 5.93 -2.91 3.89
N ASP A 467 4.85 -2.22 4.27
CA ASP A 467 3.47 -2.65 4.08
C ASP A 467 2.75 -1.90 2.96
N HIS A 468 3.51 -1.34 2.01
CA HIS A 468 2.93 -0.71 0.83
C HIS A 468 1.99 -1.69 0.12
N GLU A 469 0.71 -1.38 0.10
CA GLU A 469 -0.30 -2.15 -0.63
C GLU A 469 -1.00 -1.20 -1.61
N SER A 470 -0.91 -1.50 -2.91
CA SER A 470 -1.40 -0.66 -4.01
C SER A 470 -2.78 -0.07 -3.74
N ALA A 471 -3.77 -0.91 -3.42
CA ALA A 471 -5.13 -0.49 -3.07
C ALA A 471 -5.19 0.37 -1.80
N SER A 472 -4.56 -0.08 -0.72
CA SER A 472 -4.69 0.60 0.58
C SER A 472 -3.92 1.92 0.61
N ASN A 473 -2.77 2.02 -0.05
CA ASN A 473 -1.97 3.24 -0.10
C ASN A 473 -2.76 4.34 -0.85
N ALA A 474 -3.16 4.07 -2.10
CA ALA A 474 -3.93 5.03 -2.89
C ALA A 474 -5.27 5.39 -2.21
N GLY A 475 -6.00 4.38 -1.72
CA GLY A 475 -7.24 4.54 -0.98
C GLY A 475 -7.14 5.51 0.20
N ASN A 476 -6.15 5.31 1.08
CA ASN A 476 -5.96 6.16 2.25
C ASN A 476 -5.44 7.55 1.89
N TRP A 477 -4.62 7.72 0.85
CA TRP A 477 -4.23 9.06 0.39
C TRP A 477 -5.40 9.84 -0.21
N MET A 478 -6.29 9.19 -0.95
CA MET A 478 -7.55 9.79 -1.41
C MET A 478 -8.46 10.19 -0.23
N TRP A 479 -8.56 9.33 0.78
CA TRP A 479 -9.31 9.60 2.01
C TRP A 479 -8.79 10.83 2.76
N LEU A 480 -7.48 10.86 3.05
CA LEU A 480 -6.87 11.87 3.90
C LEU A 480 -6.72 13.22 3.21
N SER A 481 -6.61 13.23 1.88
CA SER A 481 -6.68 14.46 1.06
C SER A 481 -8.11 14.98 0.83
N CYS A 482 -9.13 14.23 1.27
CA CYS A 482 -10.55 14.51 1.03
C CYS A 482 -10.94 14.62 -0.45
N THR A 483 -10.31 13.80 -1.29
CA THR A 483 -10.61 13.73 -2.73
C THR A 483 -11.53 12.57 -3.08
N ALA A 484 -11.56 11.51 -2.27
CA ALA A 484 -12.55 10.43 -2.30
C ALA A 484 -12.74 9.80 -0.91
N PHE A 485 -13.78 8.97 -0.72
CA PHE A 485 -14.18 8.27 0.52
C PHE A 485 -14.59 9.14 1.72
N PHE A 486 -13.91 10.27 1.94
CA PHE A 486 -14.14 11.19 3.04
C PHE A 486 -14.15 12.64 2.57
N SER A 487 -15.04 13.45 3.14
CA SER A 487 -15.31 14.82 2.64
C SER A 487 -15.31 15.90 3.71
N GLN A 488 -15.11 15.57 5.00
CA GLN A 488 -15.08 16.57 6.08
C GLN A 488 -13.71 17.24 6.18
N PHE A 489 -13.32 17.95 5.12
CA PHE A 489 -11.99 18.55 4.93
C PHE A 489 -11.61 19.60 5.97
N TYR A 490 -12.56 20.13 6.74
CA TYR A 490 -12.32 21.09 7.84
C TYR A 490 -11.68 20.44 9.09
N ARG A 491 -11.78 19.11 9.24
CA ARG A 491 -11.17 18.34 10.33
C ARG A 491 -9.68 18.16 10.09
N CYS A 492 -8.89 19.20 10.32
CA CYS A 492 -7.43 19.15 10.15
C CYS A 492 -6.74 18.74 11.45
N TYR A 493 -5.71 17.90 11.34
CA TYR A 493 -4.86 17.53 12.45
C TYR A 493 -3.85 18.65 12.72
N SER A 494 -3.67 19.02 14.00
CA SER A 494 -2.65 19.99 14.40
C SER A 494 -1.30 19.30 14.61
N PRO A 495 -0.20 19.76 13.97
CA PRO A 495 1.13 19.16 14.12
C PRO A 495 1.73 19.39 15.52
N VAL A 496 1.08 20.20 16.36
CA VAL A 496 1.50 20.52 17.73
C VAL A 496 0.64 19.80 18.76
N SER A 497 -0.68 20.05 18.78
CA SER A 497 -1.56 19.54 19.84
C SER A 497 -1.81 18.04 19.71
N PHE A 498 -1.81 17.50 18.49
CA PHE A 498 -2.14 16.10 18.27
C PHE A 498 -1.14 15.13 18.92
N GLY A 499 0.15 15.27 18.62
CA GLY A 499 1.19 14.44 19.25
C GLY A 499 1.23 14.63 20.77
N LYS A 500 1.09 15.88 21.24
CA LYS A 500 1.11 16.23 22.66
C LYS A 500 -0.05 15.62 23.46
N LYS A 501 -1.22 15.40 22.84
CA LYS A 501 -2.38 14.73 23.46
C LYS A 501 -2.02 13.29 23.88
N TRP A 502 -1.25 12.59 23.05
CA TRP A 502 -0.85 11.20 23.27
C TRP A 502 0.44 11.07 24.09
N ASP A 503 1.40 11.97 23.88
CA ASP A 503 2.71 11.94 24.55
C ASP A 503 3.10 13.34 25.07
N PRO A 504 2.58 13.78 26.23
CA PRO A 504 2.89 15.10 26.77
C PRO A 504 4.37 15.35 27.08
N GLN A 505 5.18 14.28 27.18
CA GLN A 505 6.63 14.37 27.47
C GLN A 505 7.47 14.50 26.20
N GLY A 506 6.89 14.16 25.04
CA GLY A 506 7.56 14.11 23.75
C GLY A 506 8.60 13.01 23.66
N THR A 507 8.42 11.89 24.36
CA THR A 507 9.30 10.70 24.30
C THR A 507 9.50 10.23 22.86
N PHE A 508 8.42 10.17 22.08
CA PHE A 508 8.47 9.80 20.66
C PHE A 508 9.32 10.78 19.84
N VAL A 509 9.12 12.09 20.05
CA VAL A 509 9.89 13.14 19.38
C VAL A 509 11.37 13.04 19.75
N ARG A 510 11.70 12.89 21.03
CA ARG A 510 13.10 12.77 21.50
C ARG A 510 13.82 11.58 20.88
N HIS A 511 13.09 10.48 20.63
CA HIS A 511 13.67 9.27 20.04
C HIS A 511 14.05 9.47 18.56
N TYR A 512 13.12 9.97 17.74
CA TYR A 512 13.34 10.10 16.29
C TYR A 512 13.94 11.46 15.87
N VAL A 513 13.93 12.45 16.77
CA VAL A 513 14.54 13.78 16.61
C VAL A 513 15.53 14.01 17.76
N PRO A 514 16.64 13.26 17.81
CA PRO A 514 17.57 13.25 18.95
C PRO A 514 18.23 14.61 19.20
N GLU A 515 18.31 15.49 18.21
CA GLU A 515 18.77 16.86 18.41
C GLU A 515 17.88 17.64 19.41
N LEU A 516 16.61 17.27 19.58
CA LEU A 516 15.69 17.86 20.56
C LEU A 516 15.61 17.09 21.88
N GLU A 517 16.44 16.06 22.10
CA GLU A 517 16.38 15.18 23.27
C GLU A 517 16.40 15.94 24.61
N LYS A 518 17.12 17.07 24.69
CA LYS A 518 17.28 17.85 25.91
C LYS A 518 16.25 18.96 26.10
N PHE A 519 15.37 19.20 25.12
CA PHE A 519 14.38 20.30 25.20
C PHE A 519 13.36 20.04 26.31
N ASP A 520 12.99 21.07 27.07
CA ASP A 520 11.92 20.93 28.07
C ASP A 520 10.60 20.52 27.39
N LYS A 521 9.82 19.66 28.04
CA LYS A 521 8.51 19.18 27.52
C LYS A 521 7.54 20.31 27.16
N LYS A 522 7.72 21.50 27.75
CA LYS A 522 6.97 22.71 27.40
C LYS A 522 7.19 23.14 25.95
N TYR A 523 8.38 22.93 25.42
CA TYR A 523 8.81 23.40 24.09
C TYR A 523 9.05 22.26 23.10
N ILE A 524 9.01 20.98 23.51
CA ILE A 524 9.36 19.85 22.64
C ILE A 524 8.52 19.77 21.34
N TYR A 525 7.27 20.24 21.37
CA TYR A 525 6.39 20.31 20.18
C TYR A 525 6.43 21.68 19.47
N GLU A 526 7.04 22.69 20.09
CA GLU A 526 7.14 24.06 19.57
C GLU A 526 8.51 24.68 19.89
N PRO A 527 9.62 24.06 19.45
CA PRO A 527 10.96 24.42 19.90
C PRO A 527 11.36 25.85 19.52
N TRP A 528 10.75 26.40 18.45
CA TRP A 528 10.91 27.79 18.04
C TRP A 528 10.41 28.82 19.07
N LYS A 529 9.59 28.41 20.05
CA LYS A 529 9.14 29.25 21.17
C LYS A 529 10.10 29.23 22.36
N ALA A 530 11.12 28.38 22.37
CA ALA A 530 12.10 28.31 23.45
C ALA A 530 13.03 29.54 23.43
N PRO A 531 13.34 30.16 24.59
CA PRO A 531 14.34 31.23 24.66
C PRO A 531 15.70 30.78 24.13
N ILE A 532 16.42 31.68 23.44
CA ILE A 532 17.74 31.36 22.85
C ILE A 532 18.76 30.88 23.89
N ALA A 533 18.69 31.39 25.13
CA ALA A 533 19.54 30.93 26.23
C ALA A 533 19.28 29.46 26.58
N ASP A 534 18.02 29.02 26.57
CA ASP A 534 17.63 27.64 26.84
C ASP A 534 18.01 26.73 25.67
N GLN A 535 17.82 27.17 24.42
CA GLN A 535 18.28 26.45 23.21
C GLN A 535 19.79 26.16 23.28
N LYS A 536 20.60 27.18 23.62
CA LYS A 536 22.05 27.02 23.83
C LYS A 536 22.36 26.06 24.98
N LYS A 537 21.66 26.18 26.10
CA LYS A 537 21.82 25.28 27.26
C LYS A 537 21.51 23.82 26.92
N TRP A 538 20.52 23.57 26.05
CA TRP A 538 20.16 22.23 25.61
C TRP A 538 21.01 21.72 24.44
N GLY A 539 21.91 22.54 23.90
CA GLY A 539 22.84 22.12 22.84
C GLY A 539 22.18 21.96 21.47
N CYS A 540 21.03 22.59 21.23
CA CYS A 540 20.38 22.61 19.93
C CYS A 540 19.75 23.98 19.64
N GLN A 541 20.14 24.60 18.52
CA GLN A 541 19.61 25.89 18.06
C GLN A 541 18.55 25.72 16.98
N ILE A 542 17.49 26.55 17.04
CA ILE A 542 16.41 26.51 16.06
C ILE A 542 16.68 27.52 14.94
N LYS A 543 17.21 27.05 13.80
CA LYS A 543 17.70 27.88 12.70
C LYS A 543 17.58 27.15 11.35
N GLY A 544 17.46 27.94 10.28
CA GLY A 544 17.53 27.43 8.91
C GLY A 544 16.37 26.51 8.53
N ASP A 545 16.58 25.74 7.47
CA ASP A 545 15.63 24.81 6.86
C ASP A 545 16.11 23.34 6.91
N GLY A 546 17.25 23.10 7.58
CA GLY A 546 17.87 21.79 7.73
C GLY A 546 18.69 21.30 6.53
N SER A 547 18.92 22.14 5.50
CA SER A 547 19.66 21.73 4.29
C SER A 547 21.19 21.88 4.36
N SER A 548 21.70 22.80 5.19
CA SER A 548 23.12 23.24 5.13
C SER A 548 23.74 23.64 6.48
N ASP A 549 22.99 23.61 7.58
CA ASP A 549 23.50 23.99 8.90
C ASP A 549 24.05 22.75 9.63
N THR A 550 25.32 22.40 9.39
CA THR A 550 26.07 21.60 10.36
C THR A 550 26.38 22.49 11.55
N GLY A 551 26.12 22.00 12.75
CA GLY A 551 26.49 22.67 13.98
C GLY A 551 27.94 23.13 14.01
N ASP A 552 28.30 24.01 14.94
CA ASP A 552 29.69 24.45 15.17
C ASP A 552 30.59 23.38 15.82
N GLY A 553 30.21 22.10 15.72
CA GLY A 553 30.82 20.95 16.40
C GLY A 553 30.44 20.81 17.88
N ALA A 554 29.93 21.87 18.52
CA ALA A 554 29.50 21.87 19.92
C ALA A 554 27.96 21.91 20.10
N THR A 555 27.24 22.44 19.11
CA THR A 555 25.78 22.64 19.15
C THR A 555 25.11 22.04 17.91
N THR A 556 24.07 21.23 18.07
CA THR A 556 23.25 20.74 16.94
C THR A 556 22.28 21.82 16.44
N VAL A 557 21.71 21.64 15.25
CA VAL A 557 20.71 22.56 14.68
C VAL A 557 19.45 21.78 14.32
N TYR A 558 18.29 22.34 14.66
CA TYR A 558 16.99 21.88 14.21
C TYR A 558 16.30 22.98 13.39
N PRO A 559 15.62 22.66 12.27
CA PRO A 559 15.02 23.65 11.38
C PRO A 559 13.96 24.51 12.06
N LYS A 560 13.82 25.75 11.59
CA LYS A 560 12.62 26.56 11.89
C LYS A 560 11.38 25.99 11.21
N PRO A 561 10.16 26.18 11.74
CA PRO A 561 8.93 25.85 11.04
C PRO A 561 8.93 26.42 9.63
N MET A 562 8.56 25.60 8.65
CA MET A 562 8.56 26.02 7.24
C MET A 562 7.45 27.02 6.88
N PHE A 563 6.48 27.23 7.78
CA PHE A 563 5.43 28.24 7.69
C PHE A 563 4.69 28.38 9.03
N ASP A 564 3.79 29.37 9.14
CA ASP A 564 2.75 29.40 10.17
C ASP A 564 1.63 28.41 9.81
N PHE A 565 1.38 27.43 10.67
CA PHE A 565 0.42 26.36 10.39
C PHE A 565 -1.02 26.85 10.36
N ASN A 566 -1.40 27.81 11.21
CA ASN A 566 -2.78 28.28 11.27
C ASN A 566 -3.14 29.07 10.02
N GLU A 567 -2.24 29.96 9.57
CA GLU A 567 -2.40 30.68 8.31
C GLU A 567 -2.52 29.70 7.12
N ARG A 568 -1.61 28.72 7.05
CA ARG A 568 -1.62 27.73 5.97
C ARG A 568 -2.86 26.86 5.97
N ARG A 569 -3.34 26.42 7.15
CA ARG A 569 -4.56 25.62 7.29
C ARG A 569 -5.75 26.32 6.66
N GLU A 570 -5.96 27.60 6.97
CA GLU A 570 -7.08 28.37 6.42
C GLU A 570 -7.00 28.47 4.89
N ILE A 571 -5.80 28.75 4.35
CA ILE A 571 -5.58 28.78 2.89
C ILE A 571 -5.92 27.41 2.26
N CYS A 572 -5.52 26.32 2.90
CA CYS A 572 -5.78 24.98 2.39
C CYS A 572 -7.27 24.64 2.42
N ILE A 573 -7.97 24.91 3.54
CA ILE A 573 -9.41 24.67 3.68
C ILE A 573 -10.19 25.44 2.61
N ASN A 574 -9.84 26.71 2.38
CA ASN A 574 -10.46 27.53 1.35
C ASN A 574 -10.19 27.01 -0.06
N GLY A 575 -8.98 26.51 -0.31
CA GLY A 575 -8.65 25.82 -1.57
C GLY A 575 -9.53 24.59 -1.81
N ILE A 576 -9.69 23.73 -0.79
CA ILE A 576 -10.55 22.54 -0.90
C ILE A 576 -12.01 22.96 -1.10
N LYS A 577 -12.50 23.95 -0.35
CA LYS A 577 -13.86 24.48 -0.50
C LYS A 577 -14.11 24.96 -1.94
N HIS A 578 -13.15 25.65 -2.55
CA HIS A 578 -13.22 26.08 -3.95
C HIS A 578 -13.29 24.88 -4.91
N ALA A 579 -12.44 23.86 -4.73
CA ALA A 579 -12.47 22.65 -5.56
C ALA A 579 -13.81 21.89 -5.42
N TYR A 580 -14.37 21.82 -4.22
CA TYR A 580 -15.69 21.25 -3.98
C TYR A 580 -16.81 22.03 -4.69
N SER A 581 -16.73 23.36 -4.74
CA SER A 581 -17.70 24.19 -5.45
C SER A 581 -17.67 23.99 -6.97
N ILE A 582 -16.49 23.67 -7.53
CA ILE A 582 -16.33 23.35 -8.95
C ILE A 582 -16.92 21.97 -9.29
N GLY A 583 -16.79 20.99 -8.39
CA GLY A 583 -17.39 19.67 -8.55
C GLY A 583 -16.77 18.83 -9.68
N MET A 584 -15.50 19.07 -10.05
CA MET A 584 -14.79 18.34 -11.10
C MET A 584 -14.18 17.03 -10.57
N TYR A 585 -14.19 15.99 -11.41
CA TYR A 585 -13.61 14.66 -11.12
C TYR A 585 -12.58 14.27 -12.17
N GLY A 586 -11.74 13.28 -11.87
CA GLY A 586 -10.62 12.84 -12.70
C GLY A 586 -10.97 12.47 -14.14
N THR A 587 -12.19 11.99 -14.40
CA THR A 587 -12.70 11.66 -15.75
C THR A 587 -13.28 12.84 -16.51
N ASP A 588 -13.34 14.04 -15.92
CA ASP A 588 -13.86 15.22 -16.61
C ASP A 588 -12.99 15.57 -17.83
N LYS A 589 -13.62 15.85 -18.97
CA LYS A 589 -12.91 16.18 -20.21
C LYS A 589 -11.95 17.36 -20.04
N ARG A 590 -12.30 18.33 -19.19
CA ARG A 590 -11.45 19.50 -18.88
C ARG A 590 -10.21 19.10 -18.08
N ARG A 591 -10.30 18.06 -17.23
CA ARG A 591 -9.12 17.50 -16.55
C ARG A 591 -8.20 16.81 -17.54
N LEU A 592 -8.76 16.02 -18.45
CA LEU A 592 -8.02 15.26 -19.47
C LEU A 592 -7.39 16.15 -20.55
N SER A 593 -8.00 17.28 -20.89
CA SER A 593 -7.47 18.22 -21.89
C SER A 593 -6.47 19.25 -21.33
N GLY A 594 -6.29 19.30 -20.00
CA GLY A 594 -5.52 20.34 -19.32
C GLY A 594 -6.27 21.67 -19.10
N GLU A 595 -7.48 21.82 -19.64
CA GLU A 595 -8.31 23.02 -19.47
C GLU A 595 -8.74 23.29 -18.02
N TRP A 596 -8.65 22.29 -17.14
CA TRP A 596 -8.90 22.43 -15.71
C TRP A 596 -8.08 23.58 -15.10
N LYS A 597 -6.85 23.79 -15.56
CA LYS A 597 -6.00 24.92 -15.14
C LYS A 597 -6.75 26.25 -15.27
N LYS A 598 -7.44 26.47 -16.38
CA LYS A 598 -8.25 27.69 -16.62
C LYS A 598 -9.46 27.76 -15.70
N VAL A 599 -10.11 26.64 -15.42
CA VAL A 599 -11.26 26.55 -14.48
C VAL A 599 -10.84 26.95 -13.06
N PHE A 600 -9.62 26.61 -12.66
CA PHE A 600 -9.04 27.00 -11.37
C PHE A 600 -8.29 28.35 -11.42
N GLY A 601 -8.34 29.10 -12.53
CA GLY A 601 -7.75 30.44 -12.65
C GLY A 601 -6.24 30.48 -12.93
N LYS A 602 -5.65 29.42 -13.49
CA LYS A 602 -4.25 29.35 -13.95
C LYS A 602 -4.12 29.79 -15.43
N GLU A 603 -3.09 30.57 -15.77
CA GLU A 603 -2.69 30.88 -17.16
C GLU A 603 -1.94 29.68 -17.82
N GLU A 604 -1.70 29.77 -19.13
CA GLU A 604 -0.81 28.82 -19.83
C GLU A 604 0.59 28.85 -19.20
N GLY A 605 1.06 27.69 -18.71
CA GLY A 605 2.33 27.58 -17.97
C GLY A 605 2.20 27.55 -16.44
N GLY A 606 1.00 27.38 -15.88
CA GLY A 606 0.78 27.06 -14.45
C GLY A 606 0.89 28.25 -13.49
N LYS A 607 1.29 29.43 -14.00
CA LYS A 607 1.40 30.68 -13.25
C LYS A 607 0.02 31.37 -13.14
N PRO A 608 -0.25 32.08 -12.04
CA PRO A 608 -1.46 32.91 -11.92
C PRO A 608 -1.47 34.02 -12.97
N ALA A 609 -2.67 34.44 -13.38
CA ALA A 609 -2.82 35.48 -14.39
C ALA A 609 -2.18 36.81 -13.98
N LYS A 610 -1.53 37.52 -14.92
CA LYS A 610 -0.84 38.79 -14.63
C LYS A 610 -1.80 39.78 -13.94
N GLY A 611 -1.53 40.09 -12.67
CA GLY A 611 -2.31 41.04 -11.87
C GLY A 611 -3.40 40.42 -10.97
N GLN A 612 -3.61 39.11 -11.01
CA GLN A 612 -4.47 38.39 -10.07
C GLN A 612 -3.64 37.64 -9.02
N LYS A 613 -3.90 37.88 -7.73
CA LYS A 613 -3.45 36.96 -6.67
C LYS A 613 -4.16 35.62 -6.88
N ARG A 614 -3.46 34.49 -6.70
CA ARG A 614 -4.09 33.16 -6.69
C ARG A 614 -5.33 33.21 -5.82
N VAL A 615 -6.52 33.04 -6.40
CA VAL A 615 -7.77 32.98 -5.63
C VAL A 615 -7.83 31.62 -4.95
N ARG A 616 -7.11 31.50 -3.83
CA ARG A 616 -7.24 30.40 -2.88
C ARG A 616 -8.10 30.81 -1.68
N GLY A 617 -9.09 31.67 -1.95
CA GLY A 617 -10.16 32.08 -1.04
C GLY A 617 -9.83 33.22 -0.07
N ALA A 618 -9.17 34.29 -0.53
CA ALA A 618 -9.09 35.52 0.27
C ALA A 618 -10.41 36.34 0.27
N ASP A 619 -11.38 36.01 -0.60
CA ASP A 619 -12.60 36.82 -0.80
C ASP A 619 -13.91 35.99 -0.80
N ALA A 620 -13.95 34.85 -0.09
CA ALA A 620 -15.22 34.15 0.16
C ALA A 620 -15.72 34.52 1.55
N ASP A 621 -16.96 35.04 1.62
CA ASP A 621 -17.61 35.51 2.83
C ASP A 621 -17.30 34.63 4.05
N ASN A 622 -16.74 35.29 5.07
CA ASN A 622 -16.33 34.72 6.34
C ASN A 622 -17.57 34.36 7.18
N GLU A 623 -18.28 33.31 6.80
CA GLU A 623 -19.20 32.63 7.71
C GLU A 623 -18.34 31.86 8.72
N GLY A 624 -18.16 32.47 9.89
CA GLY A 624 -17.31 31.96 10.96
C GLY A 624 -17.63 30.52 11.33
N HIS A 625 -16.76 29.60 10.93
CA HIS A 625 -16.62 28.31 11.59
C HIS A 625 -15.63 28.48 12.74
N GLU A 626 -16.06 28.16 13.96
CA GLU A 626 -15.15 28.05 15.10
C GLU A 626 -14.01 27.10 14.73
N SER A 627 -12.78 27.59 14.85
CA SER A 627 -11.58 26.81 14.60
C SER A 627 -11.53 25.67 15.62
N ASP A 628 -11.96 24.48 15.23
CA ASP A 628 -11.59 23.24 15.92
C ASP A 628 -10.05 23.17 15.88
N ASP A 629 -9.41 23.11 17.04
CA ASP A 629 -7.97 23.01 17.24
C ASP A 629 -7.43 21.59 16.93
N GLY A 630 -8.23 20.82 16.20
CA GLY A 630 -7.97 19.43 15.83
C GLY A 630 -8.27 18.46 16.98
N GLN A 631 -8.99 18.91 18.02
CA GLN A 631 -9.33 18.07 19.18
C GLN A 631 -10.18 16.86 18.78
N ASP A 632 -10.98 17.01 17.73
CA ASP A 632 -11.92 15.99 17.24
C ASP A 632 -11.44 15.29 15.96
N ALA A 633 -10.26 15.65 15.43
CA ALA A 633 -9.71 15.04 14.22
C ALA A 633 -9.45 13.53 14.38
N ASP A 634 -9.31 13.03 15.61
CA ASP A 634 -9.05 11.62 15.92
C ASP A 634 -10.28 10.83 16.40
N GLN A 635 -11.49 11.42 16.40
CA GLN A 635 -12.72 10.76 16.86
C GLN A 635 -13.24 9.62 15.95
N GLY A 636 -12.37 9.03 15.12
CA GLY A 636 -12.71 8.02 14.13
C GLY A 636 -13.35 8.64 12.89
N ASP A 637 -12.65 8.54 11.77
CA ASP A 637 -13.17 8.93 10.45
C ASP A 637 -14.14 7.85 9.95
N VAL A 638 -15.31 7.77 10.59
CA VAL A 638 -16.41 6.91 10.16
C VAL A 638 -17.29 7.76 9.25
N THR A 639 -17.52 7.31 8.01
CA THR A 639 -18.44 8.01 7.10
C THR A 639 -19.82 8.15 7.75
N GLU A 640 -20.63 9.14 7.32
CA GLU A 640 -21.99 9.27 7.89
C GLU A 640 -22.83 8.00 7.71
N GLU A 641 -22.60 7.25 6.64
CA GLU A 641 -23.24 5.97 6.36
C GLU A 641 -22.82 4.84 7.32
N ASP A 642 -21.61 4.93 7.89
CA ASP A 642 -21.01 3.88 8.71
C ASP A 642 -21.26 4.09 10.22
N ARG A 643 -21.92 5.19 10.63
CA ARG A 643 -22.24 5.44 12.05
C ARG A 643 -23.36 4.51 12.54
N PRO A 644 -23.20 3.84 13.70
CA PRO A 644 -24.28 3.04 14.27
C PRO A 644 -25.49 3.93 14.59
N LYS A 645 -26.68 3.56 14.08
CA LYS A 645 -27.94 4.27 14.33
C LYS A 645 -28.22 4.31 15.83
N LYS A 646 -27.92 5.43 16.51
CA LYS A 646 -28.36 5.64 17.90
C LYS A 646 -29.89 5.69 17.93
N LYS A 647 -30.53 4.87 18.78
CA LYS A 647 -31.94 5.08 19.16
C LYS A 647 -32.04 6.47 19.80
N ALA A 648 -32.68 7.40 19.11
CA ALA A 648 -32.87 8.76 19.61
C ALA A 648 -33.78 8.74 20.85
N THR A 649 -33.20 8.93 22.04
CA THR A 649 -33.94 9.47 23.18
C THR A 649 -34.17 10.96 22.93
N LYS A 650 -35.44 11.34 22.75
CA LYS A 650 -35.88 12.73 22.63
C LYS A 650 -35.55 13.48 23.92
N THR A 651 -34.56 14.36 23.88
CA THR A 651 -34.46 15.49 24.81
C THR A 651 -34.51 16.77 24.01
N ALA A 652 -35.63 17.49 24.17
CA ALA A 652 -35.84 18.78 23.55
C ALA A 652 -34.93 19.83 24.18
N LYS A 653 -34.06 20.45 23.37
CA LYS A 653 -33.60 21.83 23.58
C LYS A 653 -33.53 22.55 22.25
N SER A 654 -34.14 23.73 22.24
CA SER A 654 -34.29 24.65 21.12
C SER A 654 -32.96 25.29 20.72
N GLY A 655 -32.72 25.38 19.42
CA GLY A 655 -31.67 26.21 18.81
C GLY A 655 -31.80 26.11 17.30
N LYS A 656 -32.30 27.18 16.67
CA LYS A 656 -32.48 27.27 15.21
C LYS A 656 -31.12 27.33 14.51
N ALA A 657 -31.03 26.61 13.40
CA ALA A 657 -30.17 26.77 12.22
C ALA A 657 -29.29 25.55 11.91
N GLN A 658 -29.90 24.52 11.30
CA GLN A 658 -29.18 23.53 10.48
C GLN A 658 -30.21 22.89 9.55
N MET A 659 -30.34 23.38 8.32
CA MET A 659 -31.06 22.66 7.26
C MET A 659 -30.46 22.94 5.89
N LYS A 660 -30.01 21.82 5.28
CA LYS A 660 -29.91 21.49 3.85
C LYS A 660 -28.61 21.84 3.10
N LEU A 661 -27.73 20.84 3.06
CA LEU A 661 -26.88 20.54 1.91
C LEU A 661 -27.16 19.12 1.35
N ASP A 662 -28.40 18.63 1.49
CA ASP A 662 -28.86 17.30 1.03
C ASP A 662 -29.92 17.39 -0.09
N ALA A 663 -29.77 18.34 -1.01
CA ALA A 663 -30.69 18.48 -2.13
C ALA A 663 -29.95 18.66 -3.47
N MET A 664 -29.03 17.75 -3.80
CA MET A 664 -28.43 17.67 -5.14
C MET A 664 -28.18 16.22 -5.61
N VAL A 665 -29.06 15.28 -5.24
CA VAL A 665 -29.15 13.98 -5.94
C VAL A 665 -30.63 13.59 -6.05
N THR A 666 -31.35 14.20 -6.99
CA THR A 666 -32.55 13.63 -7.64
C THR A 666 -33.12 14.64 -8.63
N ARG A 667 -32.81 14.47 -9.92
CA ARG A 667 -33.77 14.54 -11.04
C ARG A 667 -33.03 14.50 -12.38
N GLY A 668 -33.33 13.44 -13.12
CA GLY A 668 -32.88 13.23 -14.49
C GLY A 668 -33.60 12.05 -15.13
N LYS A 669 -34.91 11.96 -14.94
CA LYS A 669 -35.80 11.16 -15.79
C LYS A 669 -37.08 11.97 -15.99
N GLU A 670 -37.24 12.55 -17.16
CA GLU A 670 -38.57 12.78 -17.71
C GLU A 670 -38.59 12.37 -19.19
N LYS A 671 -39.53 11.44 -19.44
CA LYS A 671 -40.35 11.15 -20.62
C LYS A 671 -39.74 11.21 -22.01
#